data_AF-A0A819XIX9-F1
#
_entry.id   AF-A0A819XIX9-F1
#
_cell.length_a   1.000
_cell.length_b   1.000
_cell.length_c   1.000
_cell.angle_alpha   90.00
_cell.angle_beta   90.00
_cell.angle_gamma   90.00
#
_symmetry.space_group_name_H-M   'P 1'
#
loop_
_entity.id
_entity.type
_entity.pdbx_description
1 polymer ?
#
loop_
_entity_poly.entity_id
_entity_poly.type
_entity_poly.pdbx_seq_one_letter_code
_entity_poly.pdbx_strand_id
1 'polypeptide(L)'
;MKHKCLRTSLVFDIEKNTLIQRIVESNDNNNELFTFIESTIETDEELKNIMYDERKNPNHFNLAQGLVFRCHVVFYKQHSNNDLDYQRDTLIFNFHHAMFDFPSIDVFHQDLNQAYTTGQLSDEDEAALRYIDYAVIEQEAPMTAASAFWLESLRDCKIDHSLALPFDRYRISDEHRTGRGALAFFDFGEGLSQAFITRTSISKTTLEYMALASYYAFLFKLTNGEKDLCIGMNIDGRYKTELISVIGMFANAIPLRCQIDPNWSFIRLVEEVQQMAADSLHYSYFPLQRILAQHPLVSKPAFLDISFQFDSNSSENIYNQIILGDICLSPVPYSIEIGTDEVVSKFDFSLNIYHNSATNQLSCTINASLDLFEKETINKFAQRFHLMLKQLFQSNIDWTMEPIYKLSLVLPEEYQLIQSMNKTPDLFSSVNCIHQQFTYRAVELSQKLAVELDDQSLTYNELLYYAQLLAIHLHDEYKIKSGDIICQWEVFQPKLLSLIKKHIMQESRIWNLYGPAEVSLCCTYHLVDLGMDQKVIPIGRTLPNYQCLIHDEFGQSVITDQHGELLVGGVGVFAGYLYRNDLTEKAVVDIDNMIYYRTGDLVQMDSCGLLYYIGRKDYQVKLHGQRIEIGEIERCLLNKDVSACIIVKCGDDHLVAYVQGTNINEEDLREHCSSHLPTFMIPSMFVVLDRLPLNASGKIDLERLPAPNFSLSSVPARTKYDAPRTELEQRVHDLWCEILKTSGKKIARTTNFFAIGGHSLLFVQLYYDYQSNFRFDSQIISIAPFLLHATIADHAKLLNTVKFSGIKSEVWNTLHIDEGNNLSYEQFERIKFIHKF
;
A
#
# COMPACT_ATOMS: atom_id res chain seq x y z
N MET A 1 30.81 -40.99 14.47
CA MET A 1 30.79 -39.65 13.83
C MET A 1 31.39 -38.66 14.82
N LYS A 2 32.49 -37.97 14.47
CA LYS A 2 33.26 -37.07 15.35
C LYS A 2 32.38 -35.99 15.99
N HIS A 3 31.58 -35.30 15.18
CA HIS A 3 30.74 -34.18 15.63
C HIS A 3 29.42 -34.66 16.25
N LYS A 4 29.24 -34.46 17.55
CA LYS A 4 28.00 -34.84 18.27
C LYS A 4 26.76 -34.07 17.81
N CYS A 5 26.91 -32.83 17.36
CA CYS A 5 25.79 -31.98 16.90
C CYS A 5 25.00 -32.60 15.74
N LEU A 6 25.66 -33.34 14.85
CA LEU A 6 25.04 -34.03 13.71
C LEU A 6 24.18 -35.25 14.10
N ARG A 7 24.24 -35.68 15.37
CA ARG A 7 23.44 -36.79 15.93
C ARG A 7 22.35 -36.28 16.88
N THR A 8 21.85 -35.09 16.60
CA THR A 8 20.92 -34.39 17.48
C THR A 8 19.47 -34.63 17.07
N SER A 9 18.60 -34.83 18.08
CA SER A 9 17.15 -34.66 17.99
C SER A 9 16.71 -33.42 18.78
N LEU A 10 15.70 -32.71 18.28
CA LEU A 10 15.01 -31.61 18.95
C LEU A 10 13.65 -32.12 19.45
N VAL A 11 13.54 -32.30 20.76
CA VAL A 11 12.35 -32.88 21.40
C VAL A 11 11.70 -31.83 22.27
N PHE A 12 10.37 -31.73 22.26
CA PHE A 12 9.66 -30.88 23.20
C PHE A 12 9.51 -31.61 24.55
N ASP A 13 10.10 -31.06 25.60
CA ASP A 13 9.93 -31.53 26.97
C ASP A 13 8.62 -30.94 27.53
N ILE A 14 7.61 -31.80 27.65
CA ILE A 14 6.26 -31.41 28.11
C ILE A 14 6.29 -30.94 29.57
N GLU A 15 7.15 -31.52 30.42
CA GLU A 15 7.21 -31.17 31.84
C GLU A 15 7.86 -29.79 32.06
N LYS A 16 8.89 -29.49 31.26
CA LYS A 16 9.59 -28.21 31.30
C LYS A 16 8.99 -27.15 30.37
N ASN A 17 8.00 -27.53 29.55
CA ASN A 17 7.39 -26.71 28.51
C ASN A 17 8.44 -26.01 27.64
N THR A 18 9.49 -26.73 27.24
CA THR A 18 10.62 -26.19 26.48
C THR A 18 11.12 -27.19 25.44
N LEU A 19 11.66 -26.69 24.34
CA LEU A 19 12.41 -27.51 23.40
C LEU A 19 13.76 -27.89 24.03
N ILE A 20 14.16 -29.16 23.90
CA ILE A 20 15.45 -29.67 24.34
C ILE A 20 16.21 -30.31 23.17
N GLN A 21 17.52 -30.05 23.15
CA GLN A 21 18.45 -30.75 22.28
C GLN A 21 18.87 -32.06 22.95
N ARG A 22 18.72 -33.19 22.26
CA ARG A 22 19.12 -34.51 22.73
C ARG A 22 20.09 -35.16 21.74
N ILE A 23 21.29 -35.48 22.21
CA ILE A 23 22.30 -36.23 21.43
C ILE A 23 21.94 -37.72 21.47
N VAL A 24 21.84 -38.34 20.30
CA VAL A 24 21.57 -39.77 20.16
C VAL A 24 22.87 -40.55 20.30
N GLU A 25 22.93 -41.47 21.28
CA GLU A 25 24.04 -42.40 21.46
C GLU A 25 23.84 -43.66 20.62
N SER A 26 24.93 -44.18 20.04
CA SER A 26 24.90 -45.47 19.34
C SER A 26 24.87 -46.60 20.36
N ASN A 27 23.71 -47.22 20.57
CA ASN A 27 23.65 -48.53 21.20
C ASN A 27 23.68 -49.60 20.10
N ASP A 28 24.46 -50.66 20.32
CA ASP A 28 24.94 -51.70 19.38
C ASP A 28 23.91 -52.46 18.50
N ASN A 29 22.64 -52.04 18.41
CA ASN A 29 21.56 -52.82 17.76
C ASN A 29 20.73 -52.04 16.71
N ASN A 30 21.35 -51.43 15.69
CA ASN A 30 20.73 -50.85 14.46
C ASN A 30 20.43 -49.33 14.39
N ASN A 31 21.04 -48.45 15.19
CA ASN A 31 20.86 -47.00 14.95
C ASN A 31 21.87 -46.46 13.93
N GLU A 32 21.48 -46.40 12.65
CA GLU A 32 22.15 -45.55 11.65
C GLU A 32 22.19 -44.11 12.19
N LEU A 33 23.40 -43.52 12.26
CA LEU A 33 23.61 -42.18 12.82
C LEU A 33 23.38 -41.06 11.78
N PHE A 34 23.09 -41.43 10.55
CA PHE A 34 22.72 -40.59 9.40
C PHE A 34 22.10 -41.49 8.33
N THR A 35 21.35 -40.90 7.38
CA THR A 35 20.80 -41.67 6.26
C THR A 35 21.80 -41.74 5.10
N PHE A 36 22.07 -42.94 4.58
CA PHE A 36 22.87 -43.16 3.38
C PHE A 36 22.02 -43.76 2.26
N ILE A 37 22.07 -43.18 1.06
CA ILE A 37 21.25 -43.58 -0.08
C ILE A 37 22.15 -43.76 -1.30
N GLU A 38 21.87 -44.78 -2.10
CA GLU A 38 22.48 -45.00 -3.40
C GLU A 38 21.41 -45.00 -4.48
N SER A 39 21.60 -44.21 -5.54
CA SER A 39 20.76 -44.22 -6.74
C SER A 39 21.60 -44.41 -7.99
N THR A 40 20.97 -44.88 -9.06
CA THR A 40 21.59 -44.96 -10.39
C THR A 40 20.71 -44.27 -11.40
N ILE A 41 21.29 -43.42 -12.25
CA ILE A 41 20.58 -42.60 -13.24
C ILE A 41 21.14 -42.80 -14.65
N GLU A 42 20.35 -42.46 -15.65
CA GLU A 42 20.74 -42.46 -17.06
C GLU A 42 20.76 -41.05 -17.67
N THR A 43 20.00 -40.10 -17.08
CA THR A 43 19.83 -38.73 -17.61
C THR A 43 20.08 -37.64 -16.58
N ASP A 44 20.52 -36.47 -17.04
CA ASP A 44 20.70 -35.28 -16.18
C ASP A 44 19.38 -34.78 -15.56
N GLU A 45 18.23 -35.06 -16.21
CA GLU A 45 16.92 -34.69 -15.69
C GLU A 45 16.54 -35.52 -14.44
N GLU A 46 16.94 -36.80 -14.39
CA GLU A 46 16.79 -37.63 -13.19
C GLU A 46 17.65 -37.12 -12.04
N LEU A 47 18.89 -36.67 -12.32
CA LEU A 47 19.74 -36.03 -11.30
C LEU A 47 19.06 -34.78 -10.73
N LYS A 48 18.52 -33.91 -11.60
CA LYS A 48 17.79 -32.70 -11.18
C LYS A 48 16.59 -33.03 -10.29
N ASN A 49 15.83 -34.06 -10.64
CA ASN A 49 14.69 -34.51 -9.84
C ASN A 49 15.11 -35.03 -8.46
N ILE A 50 16.20 -35.80 -8.38
CA ILE A 50 16.77 -36.26 -7.10
C ILE A 50 17.22 -35.07 -6.26
N MET A 51 17.98 -34.14 -6.83
CA MET A 51 18.43 -32.93 -6.11
C MET A 51 17.25 -32.08 -5.63
N TYR A 52 16.18 -31.98 -6.42
CA TYR A 52 14.96 -31.28 -6.05
C TYR A 52 14.24 -31.96 -4.87
N ASP A 53 14.06 -33.28 -4.92
CA ASP A 53 13.41 -34.06 -3.86
C ASP A 53 14.21 -34.00 -2.55
N GLU A 54 15.54 -34.22 -2.60
CA GLU A 54 16.43 -34.10 -1.43
C GLU A 54 16.27 -32.74 -0.73
N ARG A 55 16.05 -31.67 -1.50
CA ARG A 55 15.90 -30.30 -0.97
C ARG A 55 14.51 -29.97 -0.44
N LYS A 56 13.44 -30.42 -1.12
CA LYS A 56 12.07 -29.92 -0.88
C LYS A 56 11.18 -30.89 -0.11
N ASN A 57 11.53 -32.17 -0.04
CA ASN A 57 10.69 -33.14 0.63
C ASN A 57 10.74 -32.95 2.16
N PRO A 58 9.66 -32.48 2.80
CA PRO A 58 9.66 -32.21 4.23
C PRO A 58 9.76 -33.50 5.06
N ASN A 59 9.54 -34.68 4.46
CA ASN A 59 9.64 -35.95 5.15
C ASN A 59 11.09 -36.43 5.32
N HIS A 60 12.07 -35.79 4.66
CA HIS A 60 13.48 -36.20 4.76
C HIS A 60 14.11 -35.92 6.12
N PHE A 61 13.64 -34.87 6.81
CA PHE A 61 14.11 -34.52 8.15
C PHE A 61 12.96 -34.47 9.14
N ASN A 62 12.98 -35.38 10.10
CA ASN A 62 12.15 -35.30 11.29
C ASN A 62 13.02 -34.95 12.50
N LEU A 63 13.03 -33.66 12.85
CA LEU A 63 13.88 -33.13 13.92
C LEU A 63 13.62 -33.80 15.27
N ALA A 64 12.42 -34.33 15.52
CA ALA A 64 12.11 -35.04 16.77
C ALA A 64 12.74 -36.45 16.84
N GLN A 65 13.15 -37.02 15.70
CA GLN A 65 13.61 -38.41 15.61
C GLN A 65 15.12 -38.58 15.40
N GLY A 66 15.87 -37.49 15.15
CA GLY A 66 17.31 -37.45 15.44
C GLY A 66 18.29 -37.67 14.28
N LEU A 67 17.84 -37.63 13.03
CA LEU A 67 18.73 -37.60 11.86
C LEU A 67 18.67 -36.21 11.24
N VAL A 68 19.74 -35.42 11.39
CA VAL A 68 19.89 -34.06 10.82
C VAL A 68 20.94 -34.01 9.70
N PHE A 69 21.42 -35.17 9.27
CA PHE A 69 22.39 -35.35 8.19
C PHE A 69 22.01 -36.54 7.31
N ARG A 70 22.13 -36.37 6.00
CA ARG A 70 21.91 -37.39 4.97
C ARG A 70 23.01 -37.30 3.91
N CYS A 71 23.36 -38.44 3.32
CA CYS A 71 24.29 -38.56 2.23
C CYS A 71 23.65 -39.40 1.11
N HIS A 72 23.66 -38.89 -0.11
CA HIS A 72 23.14 -39.59 -1.29
C HIS A 72 24.22 -39.67 -2.37
N VAL A 73 24.61 -40.89 -2.71
CA VAL A 73 25.52 -41.17 -3.83
C VAL A 73 24.70 -41.51 -5.07
N VAL A 74 24.95 -40.81 -6.17
CA VAL A 74 24.25 -41.00 -7.43
C VAL A 74 25.24 -41.46 -8.51
N PHE A 75 25.04 -42.67 -9.02
CA PHE A 75 25.89 -43.27 -10.03
C PHE A 75 25.34 -43.05 -11.44
N TYR A 76 26.19 -42.65 -12.39
CA TYR A 76 25.79 -42.41 -13.78
C TYR A 76 26.06 -43.65 -14.66
N LYS A 77 25.02 -44.19 -15.34
CA LYS A 77 25.18 -45.33 -16.27
C LYS A 77 25.64 -44.89 -17.66
N GLN A 78 26.60 -45.60 -18.25
CA GLN A 78 27.00 -45.39 -19.65
C GLN A 78 26.11 -46.19 -20.63
N HIS A 79 25.57 -45.50 -21.65
CA HIS A 79 24.62 -46.07 -22.62
C HIS A 79 25.15 -47.24 -23.46
N SER A 80 26.47 -47.45 -23.56
CA SER A 80 27.03 -48.42 -24.50
C SER A 80 27.41 -49.78 -23.91
N ASN A 81 27.58 -49.95 -22.58
CA ASN A 81 28.12 -51.21 -22.04
C ASN A 81 27.63 -51.66 -20.64
N ASN A 82 26.64 -51.01 -20.01
CA ASN A 82 26.25 -51.30 -18.61
C ASN A 82 27.38 -51.07 -17.57
N ASP A 83 28.48 -50.43 -17.98
CA ASP A 83 29.55 -49.95 -17.10
C ASP A 83 29.16 -48.58 -16.50
N LEU A 84 29.59 -48.31 -15.26
CA LEU A 84 29.38 -47.04 -14.57
C LEU A 84 30.39 -45.99 -15.06
N ASP A 85 29.91 -44.78 -15.33
CA ASP A 85 30.75 -43.62 -15.70
C ASP A 85 31.12 -42.80 -14.45
N TYR A 86 32.13 -43.29 -13.74
CA TYR A 86 32.58 -42.71 -12.47
C TYR A 86 33.04 -41.25 -12.57
N GLN A 87 33.22 -40.66 -13.76
CA GLN A 87 33.55 -39.24 -13.90
C GLN A 87 32.33 -38.31 -13.75
N ARG A 88 31.11 -38.85 -13.75
CA ARG A 88 29.85 -38.09 -13.60
C ARG A 88 29.08 -38.41 -12.33
N ASP A 89 29.59 -39.30 -11.49
CA ASP A 89 28.95 -39.64 -10.22
C ASP A 89 28.84 -38.40 -9.32
N THR A 90 27.71 -38.27 -8.64
CA THR A 90 27.39 -37.10 -7.81
C THR A 90 27.23 -37.51 -6.36
N LEU A 91 27.82 -36.72 -5.46
CA LEU A 91 27.69 -36.86 -4.01
C LEU A 91 26.88 -35.70 -3.45
N ILE A 92 25.75 -36.01 -2.82
CA ILE A 92 24.86 -35.01 -2.22
C ILE A 92 24.95 -35.15 -0.70
N PHE A 93 25.50 -34.14 -0.04
CA PHE A 93 25.43 -34.00 1.41
C PHE A 93 24.29 -33.04 1.78
N ASN A 94 23.35 -33.53 2.58
CA ASN A 94 22.19 -32.76 3.00
C ASN A 94 22.19 -32.62 4.52
N PHE A 95 22.29 -31.39 4.99
CA PHE A 95 22.32 -31.05 6.42
C PHE A 95 21.10 -30.20 6.76
N HIS A 96 20.43 -30.52 7.86
CA HIS A 96 19.37 -29.65 8.35
C HIS A 96 19.96 -28.39 8.99
N HIS A 97 19.55 -27.21 8.51
CA HIS A 97 20.11 -25.92 8.92
C HIS A 97 19.98 -25.62 10.42
N ALA A 98 19.08 -26.30 11.13
CA ALA A 98 18.94 -26.20 12.60
C ALA A 98 20.23 -26.55 13.38
N MET A 99 21.15 -27.33 12.79
CA MET A 99 22.38 -27.78 13.47
C MET A 99 23.65 -27.54 12.64
N PHE A 100 23.54 -26.88 11.50
CA PHE A 100 24.62 -26.70 10.54
C PHE A 100 24.47 -25.38 9.80
N ASP A 101 25.51 -24.55 9.78
CA ASP A 101 25.57 -23.28 9.06
C ASP A 101 26.62 -23.30 7.93
N PHE A 102 26.71 -22.21 7.18
CA PHE A 102 27.59 -22.15 6.01
C PHE A 102 29.08 -22.34 6.35
N PRO A 103 29.67 -21.67 7.36
CA PRO A 103 31.06 -21.91 7.74
C PRO A 103 31.34 -23.33 8.25
N SER A 104 30.32 -24.09 8.69
CA SER A 104 30.50 -25.50 9.06
C SER A 104 30.92 -26.39 7.88
N ILE A 105 30.67 -25.95 6.63
CA ILE A 105 31.07 -26.67 5.41
C ILE A 105 32.59 -26.86 5.36
N ASP A 106 33.36 -25.82 5.65
CA ASP A 106 34.83 -25.89 5.60
C ASP A 106 35.39 -26.87 6.63
N VAL A 107 34.83 -26.84 7.85
CA VAL A 107 35.21 -27.77 8.93
C VAL A 107 34.86 -29.22 8.53
N PHE A 108 33.67 -29.42 7.96
CA PHE A 108 33.23 -30.73 7.48
C PHE A 108 34.13 -31.25 6.36
N HIS A 109 34.48 -30.40 5.39
CA HIS A 109 35.36 -30.77 4.28
C HIS A 109 36.76 -31.16 4.74
N GLN A 110 37.35 -30.39 5.67
CA GLN A 110 38.66 -30.71 6.23
C GLN A 110 38.66 -32.08 6.92
N ASP A 111 37.64 -32.35 7.73
CA ASP A 111 37.49 -33.63 8.41
C ASP A 111 37.22 -34.78 7.44
N LEU A 112 36.35 -34.57 6.44
CA LEU A 112 36.07 -35.57 5.41
C LEU A 112 37.34 -35.95 4.63
N ASN A 113 38.15 -34.96 4.25
CA ASN A 113 39.41 -35.19 3.55
C ASN A 113 40.42 -35.96 4.42
N GLN A 114 40.51 -35.63 5.72
CA GLN A 114 41.35 -36.37 6.66
C GLN A 114 40.92 -37.84 6.78
N ALA A 115 39.62 -38.09 6.99
CA ALA A 115 39.08 -39.43 7.06
C ALA A 115 39.32 -40.22 5.78
N TYR A 116 39.09 -39.60 4.63
CA TYR A 116 39.28 -40.22 3.33
C TYR A 116 40.74 -40.60 3.08
N THR A 117 41.68 -39.69 3.35
CA THR A 117 43.10 -39.89 3.06
C THR A 117 43.78 -40.86 4.04
N THR A 118 43.38 -40.85 5.31
CA THR A 118 44.07 -41.61 6.36
C THR A 118 43.32 -42.86 6.82
N GLY A 119 42.04 -43.01 6.44
CA GLY A 119 41.14 -44.04 6.96
C GLY A 119 40.80 -43.87 8.45
N GLN A 120 41.23 -42.77 9.08
CA GLN A 120 40.99 -42.45 10.48
C GLN A 120 40.51 -41.01 10.62
N LEU A 121 39.61 -40.79 11.56
CA LEU A 121 39.21 -39.44 11.98
C LEU A 121 39.58 -39.34 13.46
N SER A 122 40.26 -38.27 13.88
CA SER A 122 40.54 -38.08 15.30
C SER A 122 39.24 -38.02 16.09
N ASP A 123 39.22 -38.67 17.25
CA ASP A 123 38.10 -38.55 18.18
C ASP A 123 37.90 -37.08 18.58
N GLU A 124 36.66 -36.73 18.91
CA GLU A 124 36.30 -35.39 19.37
C GLU A 124 37.14 -35.06 20.62
N ASP A 125 37.94 -33.99 20.58
CA ASP A 125 38.71 -33.55 21.74
C ASP A 125 37.73 -33.04 22.81
N GLU A 126 37.57 -33.79 23.91
CA GLU A 126 36.64 -33.41 24.98
C GLU A 126 37.03 -32.10 25.69
N ALA A 127 38.29 -31.65 25.54
CA ALA A 127 38.73 -30.36 26.06
C ALA A 127 38.42 -29.19 25.11
N ALA A 128 38.09 -29.47 23.84
CA ALA A 128 37.71 -28.46 22.87
C ALA A 128 36.25 -28.01 23.05
N LEU A 129 35.96 -26.76 22.71
CA LEU A 129 34.63 -26.20 22.81
C LEU A 129 33.69 -26.90 21.82
N ARG A 130 32.62 -27.53 22.30
CA ARG A 130 31.60 -28.17 21.45
C ARG A 130 30.41 -27.24 21.26
N TYR A 131 29.59 -27.51 20.24
CA TYR A 131 28.38 -26.74 19.99
C TYR A 131 27.42 -26.71 21.19
N ILE A 132 27.29 -27.82 21.91
CA ILE A 132 26.44 -27.88 23.12
C ILE A 132 26.96 -27.00 24.25
N ASP A 133 28.29 -26.88 24.39
CA ASP A 133 28.89 -26.02 25.41
C ASP A 133 28.61 -24.55 25.09
N TYR A 134 28.69 -24.17 23.80
CA TYR A 134 28.29 -22.85 23.32
C TYR A 134 26.81 -22.55 23.63
N ALA A 135 25.90 -23.46 23.31
CA ALA A 135 24.45 -23.26 23.52
C ALA A 135 24.11 -23.03 25.00
N VAL A 136 24.77 -23.75 25.92
CA VAL A 136 24.61 -23.55 27.37
C VAL A 136 25.19 -22.20 27.81
N ILE A 137 26.41 -21.87 27.37
CA ILE A 137 27.06 -20.60 27.70
C ILE A 137 26.22 -19.41 27.23
N GLU A 138 25.69 -19.45 26.02
CA GLU A 138 24.82 -18.42 25.45
C GLU A 138 23.53 -18.25 26.27
N GLN A 139 22.91 -19.36 26.66
CA GLN A 139 21.66 -19.34 27.44
C GLN A 139 21.88 -18.78 28.86
N GLU A 140 23.02 -19.01 29.49
CA GLU A 140 23.31 -18.55 30.85
C GLU A 140 23.98 -17.17 30.91
N ALA A 141 24.56 -16.70 29.80
CA ALA A 141 25.33 -15.46 29.77
C ALA A 141 24.44 -14.22 30.07
N PRO A 142 24.81 -13.39 31.06
CA PRO A 142 24.17 -12.10 31.28
C PRO A 142 24.59 -11.12 30.18
N MET A 143 23.66 -10.78 29.30
CA MET A 143 23.90 -9.91 28.14
C MET A 143 23.20 -8.54 28.31
N THR A 144 23.35 -7.91 29.49
CA THR A 144 22.61 -6.69 29.85
C THR A 144 22.91 -5.50 28.95
N ALA A 145 24.17 -5.28 28.57
CA ALA A 145 24.56 -4.22 27.65
C ALA A 145 23.94 -4.40 26.26
N ALA A 146 24.03 -5.61 25.70
CA ALA A 146 23.40 -5.93 24.42
C ALA A 146 21.88 -5.83 24.48
N SER A 147 21.27 -6.31 25.57
CA SER A 147 19.83 -6.22 25.79
C SER A 147 19.36 -4.76 25.83
N ALA A 148 20.10 -3.88 26.50
CA ALA A 148 19.78 -2.46 26.57
C ALA A 148 19.96 -1.78 25.20
N PHE A 149 21.01 -2.14 24.47
CA PHE A 149 21.25 -1.64 23.11
C PHE A 149 20.10 -1.99 22.16
N TRP A 150 19.72 -3.27 22.04
CA TRP A 150 18.67 -3.68 21.11
C TRP A 150 17.31 -3.06 21.45
N LEU A 151 16.99 -2.94 22.73
CA LEU A 151 15.76 -2.29 23.19
C LEU A 151 15.74 -0.79 22.84
N GLU A 152 16.89 -0.11 22.90
CA GLU A 152 17.01 1.29 22.48
C GLU A 152 16.96 1.45 20.96
N SER A 153 17.77 0.69 20.23
CA SER A 153 17.90 0.77 18.78
C SER A 153 16.59 0.50 18.05
N LEU A 154 15.75 -0.37 18.60
CA LEU A 154 14.44 -0.74 18.05
C LEU A 154 13.26 0.01 18.72
N ARG A 155 13.54 1.01 19.56
CA ARG A 155 12.48 1.79 20.22
C ARG A 155 11.58 2.46 19.19
N ASP A 156 10.27 2.27 19.31
CA ASP A 156 9.25 2.79 18.38
C ASP A 156 9.36 2.25 16.94
N CYS A 157 10.28 1.31 16.68
CA CYS A 157 10.37 0.64 15.39
C CYS A 157 9.16 -0.29 15.22
N LYS A 158 8.45 -0.18 14.10
CA LYS A 158 7.41 -1.13 13.72
C LYS A 158 8.04 -2.38 13.12
N ILE A 159 8.70 -3.19 13.97
CA ILE A 159 9.51 -4.33 13.53
C ILE A 159 8.70 -5.44 12.84
N ASP A 160 7.37 -5.42 12.92
CA ASP A 160 6.42 -6.34 12.28
C ASP A 160 5.75 -5.75 11.03
N HIS A 161 6.07 -4.49 10.67
CA HIS A 161 5.54 -3.84 9.49
C HIS A 161 6.43 -4.10 8.28
N SER A 162 5.98 -4.97 7.36
CA SER A 162 6.67 -5.21 6.09
C SER A 162 6.77 -3.93 5.28
N LEU A 163 7.94 -3.72 4.66
CA LEU A 163 8.15 -2.56 3.78
C LEU A 163 7.13 -2.58 2.63
N ALA A 164 6.56 -1.42 2.35
CA ALA A 164 5.61 -1.21 1.27
C ALA A 164 6.32 -1.13 -0.10
N LEU A 165 6.97 -2.24 -0.48
CA LEU A 165 7.53 -2.40 -1.83
C LEU A 165 6.39 -2.41 -2.86
N PRO A 166 6.66 -2.04 -4.13
CA PRO A 166 5.66 -2.12 -5.19
C PRO A 166 5.45 -3.58 -5.60
N PHE A 167 4.63 -4.29 -4.82
CA PHE A 167 4.28 -5.69 -5.04
C PHE A 167 3.30 -5.84 -6.20
N ASP A 168 3.48 -6.88 -7.02
CA ASP A 168 2.54 -7.22 -8.09
C ASP A 168 1.31 -7.99 -7.55
N ARG A 169 1.48 -8.63 -6.38
CA ARG A 169 0.48 -9.50 -5.75
C ARG A 169 0.34 -9.22 -4.27
N TYR A 170 -0.84 -9.54 -3.74
CA TYR A 170 -1.07 -9.54 -2.30
C TYR A 170 -0.26 -10.64 -1.62
N ARG A 171 0.30 -10.30 -0.46
CA ARG A 171 1.01 -11.26 0.40
C ARG A 171 0.08 -12.41 0.81
N ILE A 172 0.53 -13.63 0.56
CA ILE A 172 -0.08 -14.86 1.07
C ILE A 172 0.43 -15.17 2.47
N SER A 173 -0.34 -15.92 3.28
CA SER A 173 0.11 -16.36 4.60
C SER A 173 1.37 -17.24 4.49
N ASP A 174 2.30 -17.14 5.44
CA ASP A 174 3.59 -17.85 5.38
C ASP A 174 3.48 -19.37 5.25
N GLU A 175 2.43 -19.99 5.81
CA GLU A 175 2.17 -21.43 5.68
C GLU A 175 1.98 -21.89 4.24
N HIS A 176 1.66 -20.94 3.34
CA HIS A 176 1.42 -21.19 1.92
C HIS A 176 2.55 -20.66 1.02
N ARG A 177 3.67 -20.16 1.58
CA ARG A 177 4.82 -19.71 0.77
C ARG A 177 5.37 -20.87 -0.04
N THR A 178 5.54 -20.65 -1.35
CA THR A 178 6.06 -21.69 -2.26
C THR A 178 7.58 -21.80 -2.17
N GLY A 179 8.23 -20.71 -1.73
CA GLY A 179 9.68 -20.55 -1.76
C GLY A 179 10.25 -20.44 -3.18
N ARG A 180 9.38 -20.23 -4.19
CA ARG A 180 9.79 -19.92 -5.56
C ARG A 180 10.21 -18.46 -5.65
N GLY A 181 11.26 -18.21 -6.42
CA GLY A 181 11.79 -16.89 -6.67
C GLY A 181 12.36 -16.77 -8.07
N ALA A 182 12.78 -15.57 -8.42
CA ALA A 182 13.56 -15.32 -9.62
C ALA A 182 14.76 -14.45 -9.29
N LEU A 183 15.83 -14.65 -10.06
CA LEU A 183 17.11 -13.97 -9.89
C LEU A 183 17.28 -12.98 -11.04
N ALA A 184 17.48 -11.71 -10.71
CA ALA A 184 18.00 -10.72 -11.65
C ALA A 184 19.47 -10.44 -11.33
N PHE A 185 20.28 -10.32 -12.38
CA PHE A 185 21.72 -10.10 -12.28
C PHE A 185 22.15 -8.90 -13.14
N PHE A 186 23.11 -8.12 -12.64
CA PHE A 186 23.85 -7.17 -13.46
C PHE A 186 25.29 -7.00 -12.98
N ASP A 187 26.17 -6.71 -13.93
CA ASP A 187 27.55 -6.32 -13.67
C ASP A 187 27.68 -4.79 -13.57
N PHE A 188 28.56 -4.29 -12.70
CA PHE A 188 28.76 -2.85 -12.57
C PHE A 188 29.48 -2.29 -13.81
N GLY A 189 30.31 -3.11 -14.45
CA GLY A 189 31.29 -2.72 -15.45
C GLY A 189 32.54 -2.14 -14.81
N GLU A 190 33.63 -2.07 -15.57
CA GLU A 190 34.93 -1.57 -15.12
C GLU A 190 34.83 -0.14 -14.57
N GLY A 191 34.19 0.77 -15.33
CA GLY A 191 34.10 2.18 -14.95
C GLY A 191 33.30 2.43 -13.66
N LEU A 192 32.20 1.71 -13.45
CA LEU A 192 31.38 1.90 -12.25
C LEU A 192 32.05 1.23 -11.04
N SER A 193 32.66 0.05 -11.24
CA SER A 193 33.41 -0.64 -10.17
C SER A 193 34.56 0.22 -9.67
N GLN A 194 35.37 0.77 -10.59
CA GLN A 194 36.47 1.66 -10.24
C GLN A 194 35.98 2.91 -9.51
N ALA A 195 34.90 3.54 -9.98
CA ALA A 195 34.32 4.71 -9.32
C ALA A 195 33.80 4.38 -7.91
N PHE A 196 33.11 3.25 -7.73
CA PHE A 196 32.61 2.78 -6.44
C PHE A 196 33.76 2.58 -5.44
N ILE A 197 34.81 1.85 -5.83
CA ILE A 197 36.01 1.59 -5.01
C ILE A 197 36.78 2.88 -4.70
N THR A 198 36.88 3.80 -5.66
CA THR A 198 37.56 5.07 -5.45
C THR A 198 36.84 5.91 -4.39
N ARG A 199 35.50 5.88 -4.38
CA ARG A 199 34.71 6.63 -3.39
C ARG A 199 34.79 6.09 -1.99
N THR A 200 34.94 4.78 -1.80
CA THR A 200 35.15 4.24 -0.45
C THR A 200 36.46 4.77 0.15
N SER A 201 37.51 4.87 -0.67
CA SER A 201 38.79 5.44 -0.27
C SER A 201 38.67 6.93 0.12
N ILE A 202 37.90 7.72 -0.63
CA ILE A 202 37.68 9.16 -0.36
C ILE A 202 36.86 9.37 0.92
N SER A 203 35.80 8.59 1.11
CA SER A 203 34.90 8.67 2.27
C SER A 203 35.44 7.96 3.52
N LYS A 204 36.59 7.28 3.42
CA LYS A 204 37.19 6.48 4.50
C LYS A 204 36.22 5.42 5.06
N THR A 205 35.45 4.79 4.17
CA THR A 205 34.51 3.72 4.50
C THR A 205 34.89 2.41 3.81
N THR A 206 34.19 1.31 4.10
CA THR A 206 34.38 0.01 3.45
C THR A 206 33.46 -0.16 2.23
N LEU A 207 33.78 -1.10 1.34
CA LEU A 207 32.89 -1.45 0.23
C LEU A 207 31.53 -1.95 0.71
N GLU A 208 31.51 -2.72 1.79
CA GLU A 208 30.29 -3.22 2.42
C GLU A 208 29.38 -2.09 2.93
N TYR A 209 29.90 -1.11 3.67
CA TYR A 209 29.08 0.00 4.18
C TYR A 209 28.63 0.95 3.07
N MET A 210 29.45 1.16 2.04
CA MET A 210 29.04 1.88 0.83
C MET A 210 27.91 1.16 0.09
N ALA A 211 27.99 -0.17 -0.01
CA ALA A 211 26.97 -1.01 -0.63
C ALA A 211 25.67 -1.00 0.19
N LEU A 212 25.77 -1.08 1.52
CA LEU A 212 24.66 -1.00 2.44
C LEU A 212 23.96 0.37 2.37
N ALA A 213 24.71 1.47 2.34
CA ALA A 213 24.15 2.81 2.17
C ALA A 213 23.48 3.00 0.81
N SER A 214 24.07 2.44 -0.25
CA SER A 214 23.42 2.38 -1.58
C SER A 214 22.10 1.62 -1.50
N TYR A 215 22.05 0.51 -0.75
CA TYR A 215 20.82 -0.26 -0.58
C TYR A 215 19.74 0.50 0.20
N TYR A 216 20.09 1.21 1.28
CA TYR A 216 19.14 2.06 2.00
C TYR A 216 18.60 3.20 1.13
N ALA A 217 19.44 3.86 0.33
CA ALA A 217 18.98 4.87 -0.62
C ALA A 217 18.01 4.27 -1.66
N PHE A 218 18.28 3.04 -2.11
CA PHE A 218 17.40 2.32 -3.02
C PHE A 218 16.05 2.01 -2.39
N LEU A 219 16.05 1.41 -1.19
CA LEU A 219 14.82 1.08 -0.46
C LEU A 219 14.00 2.34 -0.13
N PHE A 220 14.64 3.42 0.29
CA PHE A 220 14.00 4.71 0.53
C PHE A 220 13.22 5.18 -0.71
N LYS A 221 13.85 5.16 -1.90
CA LYS A 221 13.16 5.54 -3.14
C LYS A 221 12.09 4.52 -3.56
N LEU A 222 12.35 3.23 -3.36
CA LEU A 222 11.44 2.16 -3.77
C LEU A 222 10.16 2.11 -2.92
N THR A 223 10.26 2.49 -1.65
CA THR A 223 9.14 2.57 -0.68
C THR A 223 8.46 3.93 -0.66
N ASN A 224 8.68 4.75 -1.69
CA ASN A 224 8.09 6.09 -1.81
C ASN A 224 8.46 7.05 -0.68
N GLY A 225 9.67 6.93 -0.14
CA GLY A 225 10.21 7.83 0.87
C GLY A 225 10.02 7.39 2.33
N GLU A 226 9.82 6.09 2.59
CA GLU A 226 9.75 5.57 3.97
C GLU A 226 11.03 5.92 4.74
N LYS A 227 10.86 6.57 5.90
CA LYS A 227 11.97 7.19 6.64
C LYS A 227 12.52 6.26 7.71
N ASP A 228 11.75 5.28 8.17
CA ASP A 228 12.18 4.33 9.20
C ASP A 228 12.32 2.94 8.57
N LEU A 229 13.52 2.62 8.09
CA LEU A 229 13.79 1.36 7.39
C LEU A 229 14.52 0.39 8.31
N CYS A 230 13.97 -0.82 8.47
CA CYS A 230 14.61 -1.90 9.21
C CYS A 230 14.76 -3.14 8.32
N ILE A 231 16.00 -3.57 8.09
CA ILE A 231 16.33 -4.73 7.26
C ILE A 231 17.09 -5.78 8.06
N GLY A 232 17.05 -7.03 7.60
CA GLY A 232 17.81 -8.12 8.19
C GLY A 232 19.21 -8.24 7.59
N MET A 233 20.20 -8.44 8.45
CA MET A 233 21.54 -8.87 8.04
C MET A 233 21.85 -10.23 8.67
N ASN A 234 22.19 -11.20 7.82
CA ASN A 234 22.67 -12.50 8.28
C ASN A 234 24.15 -12.39 8.60
N ILE A 235 24.55 -12.92 9.76
CA ILE A 235 25.94 -12.96 10.22
C ILE A 235 26.30 -14.40 10.57
N ASP A 236 27.59 -14.74 10.47
CA ASP A 236 28.06 -16.10 10.81
C ASP A 236 27.95 -16.44 12.29
N GLY A 237 27.87 -15.42 13.17
CA GLY A 237 27.75 -15.60 14.63
C GLY A 237 28.95 -16.25 15.32
N ARG A 238 30.06 -16.46 14.60
CA ARG A 238 31.33 -17.01 15.12
C ARG A 238 32.25 -15.90 15.63
N TYR A 239 31.80 -15.16 16.64
CA TYR A 239 32.49 -13.99 17.19
C TYR A 239 33.71 -14.32 18.08
N LYS A 240 34.01 -15.60 18.31
CA LYS A 240 35.19 -16.08 19.05
C LYS A 240 35.98 -17.05 18.19
N THR A 241 37.30 -16.99 18.28
CA THR A 241 38.23 -17.82 17.49
C THR A 241 37.99 -19.32 17.70
N GLU A 242 37.64 -19.72 18.93
CA GLU A 242 37.36 -21.12 19.29
C GLU A 242 36.13 -21.68 18.59
N LEU A 243 35.21 -20.82 18.12
CA LEU A 243 34.00 -21.25 17.41
C LEU A 243 34.28 -21.56 15.94
N ILE A 244 35.38 -21.08 15.35
CA ILE A 244 35.65 -21.24 13.92
C ILE A 244 35.75 -22.72 13.51
N SER A 245 36.32 -23.58 14.37
CA SER A 245 36.54 -25.00 14.09
C SER A 245 35.40 -25.93 14.56
N VAL A 246 34.22 -25.38 14.89
CA VAL A 246 33.12 -26.16 15.47
C VAL A 246 31.99 -26.30 14.44
N ILE A 247 31.50 -27.52 14.20
CA ILE A 247 30.28 -27.72 13.41
C ILE A 247 29.07 -27.39 14.30
N GLY A 248 28.18 -26.54 13.81
CA GLY A 248 26.99 -26.12 14.54
C GLY A 248 26.17 -25.07 13.79
N MET A 249 25.09 -24.60 14.42
CA MET A 249 24.30 -23.48 13.93
C MET A 249 24.63 -22.23 14.75
N PHE A 250 25.51 -21.38 14.23
CA PHE A 250 25.90 -20.10 14.84
C PHE A 250 25.32 -18.90 14.10
N ALA A 251 24.94 -19.08 12.83
CA ALA A 251 24.35 -18.03 12.03
C ALA A 251 23.20 -17.33 12.78
N ASN A 252 23.30 -16.01 12.87
CA ASN A 252 22.31 -15.16 13.52
C ASN A 252 21.80 -14.14 12.51
N ALA A 253 20.62 -13.60 12.74
CA ALA A 253 20.09 -12.50 11.93
C ALA A 253 19.83 -11.31 12.85
N ILE A 254 20.41 -10.17 12.52
CA ILE A 254 20.27 -8.96 13.31
C ILE A 254 19.50 -7.89 12.52
N PRO A 255 18.63 -7.11 13.19
CA PRO A 255 17.97 -5.99 12.56
C PRO A 255 18.95 -4.82 12.42
N LEU A 256 19.02 -4.24 11.24
CA LEU A 256 19.68 -2.97 10.98
C LEU A 256 18.59 -1.93 10.71
N ARG A 257 18.42 -0.99 11.63
CA ARG A 257 17.42 0.08 11.52
C ARG A 257 18.10 1.41 11.20
N CYS A 258 17.70 2.04 10.10
CA CYS A 258 18.14 3.36 9.72
C CYS A 258 16.95 4.32 9.65
N GLN A 259 17.03 5.41 10.42
CA GLN A 259 16.09 6.52 10.34
C GLN A 259 16.66 7.57 9.38
N ILE A 260 16.16 7.56 8.15
CA ILE A 260 16.66 8.36 7.04
C ILE A 260 16.07 9.77 7.09
N ASP A 261 16.93 10.78 7.06
CA ASP A 261 16.54 12.13 6.66
C ASP A 261 16.66 12.27 5.14
N PRO A 262 15.56 12.55 4.42
CA PRO A 262 15.59 12.73 2.97
C PRO A 262 16.60 13.78 2.47
N ASN A 263 16.92 14.77 3.30
CA ASN A 263 17.82 15.88 2.96
C ASN A 263 19.30 15.52 3.15
N TRP A 264 19.63 14.34 3.69
CA TRP A 264 21.02 13.92 3.77
C TRP A 264 21.62 13.80 2.38
N SER A 265 22.86 14.27 2.25
CA SER A 265 23.68 13.88 1.12
C SER A 265 24.05 12.40 1.22
N PHE A 266 24.44 11.80 0.10
CA PHE A 266 24.78 10.38 0.10
C PHE A 266 25.96 10.07 1.03
N ILE A 267 26.97 10.96 1.12
CA ILE A 267 28.07 10.77 2.07
C ILE A 267 27.58 10.75 3.52
N ARG A 268 26.59 11.58 3.86
CA ARG A 268 26.02 11.60 5.21
C ARG A 268 25.28 10.31 5.52
N LEU A 269 24.53 9.78 4.55
CA LEU A 269 23.89 8.47 4.69
C LEU A 269 24.92 7.35 4.91
N VAL A 270 26.06 7.39 4.21
CA VAL A 270 27.16 6.42 4.41
C VAL A 270 27.71 6.48 5.83
N GLU A 271 27.95 7.68 6.38
CA GLU A 271 28.41 7.85 7.77
C GLU A 271 27.43 7.25 8.79
N GLU A 272 26.15 7.55 8.65
CA GLU A 272 25.08 7.08 9.54
C GLU A 272 24.92 5.56 9.47
N VAL A 273 24.92 5.01 8.26
CA VAL A 273 24.84 3.57 8.04
C VAL A 273 26.07 2.85 8.60
N GLN A 274 27.26 3.41 8.39
CA GLN A 274 28.50 2.85 8.94
C GLN A 274 28.48 2.82 10.47
N GLN A 275 28.05 3.90 11.12
CA GLN A 275 27.95 3.94 12.58
C GLN A 275 26.92 2.94 13.09
N MET A 276 25.71 2.96 12.54
CA MET A 276 24.62 2.05 12.90
C MET A 276 24.99 0.58 12.72
N ALA A 277 25.64 0.23 11.59
CA ALA A 277 26.05 -1.14 11.31
C ALA A 277 27.18 -1.60 12.25
N ALA A 278 28.17 -0.74 12.52
CA ALA A 278 29.26 -1.06 13.44
C ALA A 278 28.76 -1.30 14.88
N ASP A 279 27.85 -0.45 15.37
CA ASP A 279 27.25 -0.59 16.70
C ASP A 279 26.40 -1.86 16.81
N SER A 280 25.62 -2.17 15.76
CA SER A 280 24.81 -3.39 15.68
C SER A 280 25.67 -4.66 15.61
N LEU A 281 26.76 -4.62 14.83
CA LEU A 281 27.73 -5.72 14.72
C LEU A 281 28.46 -5.97 16.04
N HIS A 282 28.72 -4.94 16.85
CA HIS A 282 29.33 -5.09 18.17
C HIS A 282 28.48 -5.96 19.11
N TYR A 283 27.15 -5.86 19.03
CA TYR A 283 26.19 -6.62 19.84
C TYR A 283 25.55 -7.80 19.10
N SER A 284 26.15 -8.22 18.00
CA SER A 284 25.63 -9.24 17.10
C SER A 284 25.62 -10.66 17.67
N TYR A 285 26.38 -10.89 18.74
CA TYR A 285 26.35 -12.11 19.55
C TYR A 285 25.06 -12.25 20.36
N PHE A 286 24.22 -11.22 20.44
CA PHE A 286 22.94 -11.28 21.13
C PHE A 286 21.92 -12.02 20.26
N PRO A 287 21.31 -13.11 20.75
CA PRO A 287 20.48 -13.99 19.93
C PRO A 287 19.22 -13.32 19.44
N LEU A 288 18.84 -13.55 18.19
CA LEU A 288 17.59 -13.06 17.60
C LEU A 288 16.37 -13.35 18.49
N GLN A 289 16.26 -14.55 19.06
CA GLN A 289 15.13 -14.93 19.92
C GLN A 289 15.04 -14.05 21.17
N ARG A 290 16.20 -13.59 21.71
CA ARG A 290 16.22 -12.66 22.83
C ARG A 290 15.84 -11.23 22.39
N ILE A 291 16.18 -10.82 21.18
CA ILE A 291 15.68 -9.56 20.60
C ILE A 291 14.16 -9.63 20.49
N LEU A 292 13.62 -10.70 19.90
CA LEU A 292 12.17 -10.87 19.73
C LEU A 292 11.43 -10.99 21.08
N ALA A 293 12.04 -11.60 22.09
CA ALA A 293 11.46 -11.67 23.44
C ALA A 293 11.27 -10.28 24.09
N GLN A 294 11.99 -9.24 23.65
CA GLN A 294 11.77 -7.85 24.08
C GLN A 294 10.52 -7.23 23.43
N HIS A 295 9.98 -7.85 22.39
CA HIS A 295 8.81 -7.40 21.63
C HIS A 295 7.74 -8.51 21.58
N PRO A 296 7.13 -8.88 22.72
CA PRO A 296 6.28 -10.08 22.83
C PRO A 296 4.98 -10.05 22.01
N LEU A 297 4.57 -8.88 21.52
CA LEU A 297 3.42 -8.73 20.61
C LEU A 297 3.78 -9.03 19.15
N VAL A 298 5.07 -9.12 18.84
CA VAL A 298 5.57 -9.36 17.49
C VAL A 298 5.79 -10.85 17.31
N SER A 299 4.82 -11.49 16.68
CA SER A 299 4.92 -12.90 16.31
C SER A 299 5.83 -13.13 15.11
N LYS A 300 5.98 -12.12 14.23
CA LYS A 300 6.76 -12.22 12.98
C LYS A 300 7.49 -10.90 12.68
N PRO A 301 8.82 -10.87 12.76
CA PRO A 301 9.59 -9.66 12.42
C PRO A 301 9.68 -9.49 10.90
N ALA A 302 9.19 -8.36 10.41
CA ALA A 302 9.23 -7.96 9.01
C ALA A 302 10.65 -7.69 8.48
N PHE A 303 11.61 -7.34 9.34
CA PHE A 303 13.01 -7.18 8.89
C PHE A 303 13.62 -8.51 8.40
N LEU A 304 13.02 -9.66 8.72
CA LEU A 304 13.42 -10.96 8.16
C LEU A 304 12.78 -11.26 6.80
N ASP A 305 11.92 -10.38 6.27
CA ASP A 305 11.38 -10.50 4.91
C ASP A 305 12.39 -9.99 3.87
N ILE A 306 13.32 -9.14 4.28
CA ILE A 306 14.22 -8.40 3.39
C ILE A 306 15.67 -8.52 3.88
N SER A 307 16.57 -8.93 2.99
CA SER A 307 17.97 -9.15 3.35
C SER A 307 18.96 -8.39 2.48
N PHE A 308 20.11 -8.08 3.08
CA PHE A 308 21.29 -7.57 2.39
C PHE A 308 22.49 -8.48 2.66
N GLN A 309 23.31 -8.72 1.63
CA GLN A 309 24.59 -9.40 1.77
C GLN A 309 25.65 -8.72 0.91
N PHE A 310 26.84 -8.57 1.48
CA PHE A 310 28.03 -8.17 0.74
C PHE A 310 29.06 -9.29 0.83
N ASP A 311 29.64 -9.66 -0.30
CA ASP A 311 30.61 -10.75 -0.39
C ASP A 311 31.85 -10.28 -1.13
N SER A 312 32.99 -10.27 -0.44
CA SER A 312 34.31 -10.07 -1.04
C SER A 312 35.06 -11.40 -1.10
N ASN A 313 35.36 -11.86 -2.31
CA ASN A 313 36.15 -13.05 -2.61
C ASN A 313 35.65 -14.42 -2.09
N SER A 314 34.45 -14.56 -1.52
CA SER A 314 34.00 -15.90 -1.10
C SER A 314 33.62 -16.77 -2.32
N SER A 315 33.29 -16.18 -3.46
CA SER A 315 33.02 -16.93 -4.69
C SER A 315 34.23 -17.71 -5.22
N GLU A 316 35.48 -17.38 -4.84
CA GLU A 316 36.61 -18.25 -5.19
C GLU A 316 36.77 -19.44 -4.21
N ASN A 317 36.22 -19.37 -2.99
CA ASN A 317 36.35 -20.45 -2.01
C ASN A 317 35.27 -21.53 -2.15
N ILE A 318 34.04 -21.19 -2.54
CA ILE A 318 32.93 -22.16 -2.70
C ILE A 318 33.09 -23.00 -3.98
N TYR A 319 33.74 -22.44 -5.00
CA TYR A 319 34.01 -23.10 -6.28
C TYR A 319 35.44 -23.67 -6.41
N ASN A 320 36.24 -23.62 -5.34
CA ASN A 320 37.49 -24.36 -5.33
C ASN A 320 37.18 -25.86 -5.43
N GLN A 321 37.97 -26.56 -6.24
CA GLN A 321 37.95 -28.01 -6.32
C GLN A 321 38.06 -28.58 -4.90
N ILE A 322 37.06 -29.34 -4.46
CA ILE A 322 37.14 -30.04 -3.18
C ILE A 322 38.03 -31.25 -3.44
N ILE A 323 39.21 -31.25 -2.84
CA ILE A 323 40.15 -32.35 -2.95
C ILE A 323 39.88 -33.33 -1.80
N LEU A 324 39.49 -34.55 -2.13
CA LEU A 324 39.39 -35.68 -1.20
C LEU A 324 40.46 -36.70 -1.56
N GLY A 325 41.61 -36.66 -0.87
CA GLY A 325 42.77 -37.48 -1.21
C GLY A 325 43.27 -37.20 -2.64
N ASP A 326 43.12 -38.19 -3.53
CA ASP A 326 43.44 -38.14 -4.95
C ASP A 326 42.24 -37.80 -5.86
N ILE A 327 41.03 -37.67 -5.30
CA ILE A 327 39.82 -37.30 -6.02
C ILE A 327 39.62 -35.79 -5.99
N CYS A 328 39.38 -35.23 -7.18
CA CYS A 328 38.97 -33.85 -7.35
C CYS A 328 37.46 -33.79 -7.58
N LEU A 329 36.72 -33.28 -6.60
CA LEU A 329 35.29 -33.02 -6.71
C LEU A 329 35.06 -31.60 -7.21
N SER A 330 34.27 -31.48 -8.28
CA SER A 330 33.78 -30.19 -8.77
C SER A 330 32.46 -29.88 -8.07
N PRO A 331 32.35 -28.78 -7.32
CA PRO A 331 31.08 -28.37 -6.73
C PRO A 331 30.07 -28.06 -7.83
N VAL A 332 28.85 -28.60 -7.70
CA VAL A 332 27.73 -28.25 -8.58
C VAL A 332 27.11 -26.95 -8.06
N PRO A 333 27.06 -25.86 -8.86
CA PRO A 333 26.60 -24.55 -8.39
C PRO A 333 25.24 -24.59 -7.71
N TYR A 334 25.15 -23.93 -6.55
CA TYR A 334 23.99 -23.99 -5.63
C TYR A 334 22.75 -23.22 -6.13
N SER A 335 22.88 -22.42 -7.20
CA SER A 335 21.76 -21.82 -7.91
C SER A 335 21.02 -22.88 -8.71
N ILE A 336 20.36 -23.80 -8.00
CA ILE A 336 19.49 -24.79 -8.62
C ILE A 336 18.31 -24.01 -9.20
N GLU A 337 18.36 -23.83 -10.52
CA GLU A 337 17.20 -23.62 -11.36
C GLU A 337 16.13 -24.64 -10.95
N ILE A 338 15.05 -24.19 -10.31
CA ILE A 338 13.86 -25.00 -10.02
C ILE A 338 13.09 -25.28 -11.34
N GLY A 339 13.22 -24.34 -12.27
CA GLY A 339 12.84 -24.44 -13.67
C GLY A 339 13.76 -23.51 -14.46
N THR A 340 13.56 -23.40 -15.77
CA THR A 340 14.46 -22.67 -16.70
C THR A 340 14.81 -21.23 -16.28
N ASP A 341 13.97 -20.57 -15.48
CA ASP A 341 14.16 -19.18 -15.03
C ASP A 341 13.72 -18.96 -13.57
N GLU A 342 13.82 -19.97 -12.70
CA GLU A 342 13.36 -19.88 -11.31
C GLU A 342 14.42 -20.34 -10.33
N VAL A 343 14.59 -19.61 -9.24
CA VAL A 343 15.50 -19.95 -8.15
C VAL A 343 14.71 -20.11 -6.86
N VAL A 344 15.34 -20.64 -5.82
CA VAL A 344 14.74 -20.63 -4.48
C VAL A 344 14.88 -19.24 -3.87
N SER A 345 13.79 -18.72 -3.32
CA SER A 345 13.81 -17.53 -2.46
C SER A 345 13.37 -17.88 -1.04
N LYS A 346 14.22 -17.53 -0.07
CA LYS A 346 13.89 -17.60 1.37
C LYS A 346 13.26 -16.30 1.88
N PHE A 347 13.59 -15.19 1.21
CA PHE A 347 13.16 -13.84 1.54
C PHE A 347 12.12 -13.38 0.53
N ASP A 348 11.42 -12.30 0.85
CA ASP A 348 10.57 -11.64 -0.14
C ASP A 348 11.41 -10.89 -1.15
N PHE A 349 12.47 -10.24 -0.67
CA PHE A 349 13.39 -9.47 -1.46
C PHE A 349 14.80 -9.54 -0.84
N SER A 350 15.80 -9.87 -1.63
CA SER A 350 17.19 -9.95 -1.16
C SER A 350 18.13 -9.36 -2.21
N LEU A 351 19.09 -8.55 -1.74
CA LEU A 351 20.10 -7.91 -2.57
C LEU A 351 21.49 -8.35 -2.13
N ASN A 352 22.25 -8.94 -3.05
CA ASN A 352 23.61 -9.38 -2.80
C ASN A 352 24.58 -8.66 -3.74
N ILE A 353 25.63 -8.07 -3.19
CA ILE A 353 26.73 -7.46 -3.98
C ILE A 353 27.99 -8.29 -3.80
N TYR A 354 28.63 -8.62 -4.92
CA TYR A 354 29.86 -9.40 -4.97
C TYR A 354 31.02 -8.54 -5.44
N HIS A 355 32.16 -8.65 -4.77
CA HIS A 355 33.41 -8.03 -5.16
C HIS A 355 34.47 -9.10 -5.46
N ASN A 356 34.94 -9.13 -6.71
CA ASN A 356 36.11 -9.90 -7.09
C ASN A 356 37.35 -9.02 -6.90
N SER A 357 38.19 -9.31 -5.91
CA SER A 357 39.37 -8.48 -5.64
C SER A 357 40.50 -8.67 -6.64
N ALA A 358 40.54 -9.78 -7.38
CA ALA A 358 41.56 -10.03 -8.38
C ALA A 358 41.36 -9.11 -9.60
N THR A 359 40.11 -8.88 -9.97
CA THR A 359 39.74 -7.98 -11.09
C THR A 359 39.24 -6.61 -10.64
N ASN A 360 39.03 -6.40 -9.33
CA ASN A 360 38.32 -5.26 -8.75
C ASN A 360 36.94 -5.00 -9.39
N GLN A 361 36.27 -6.08 -9.81
CA GLN A 361 34.97 -6.00 -10.45
C GLN A 361 33.84 -6.27 -9.46
N LEU A 362 32.81 -5.44 -9.52
CA LEU A 362 31.61 -5.55 -8.70
C LEU A 362 30.44 -6.06 -9.53
N SER A 363 29.61 -6.92 -8.93
CA SER A 363 28.35 -7.37 -9.52
C SER A 363 27.25 -7.42 -8.46
N CYS A 364 25.99 -7.46 -8.90
CA CYS A 364 24.84 -7.52 -8.01
C CYS A 364 23.84 -8.57 -8.48
N THR A 365 23.23 -9.24 -7.51
CA THR A 365 22.04 -10.07 -7.72
C THR A 365 20.89 -9.58 -6.86
N ILE A 366 19.69 -9.66 -7.41
CA ILE A 366 18.44 -9.47 -6.68
C ILE A 366 17.65 -10.78 -6.79
N ASN A 367 17.35 -11.40 -5.66
CA ASN A 367 16.48 -12.57 -5.57
C ASN A 367 15.21 -12.18 -4.82
N ALA A 368 14.05 -12.37 -5.45
CA ALA A 368 12.76 -12.03 -4.87
C ALA A 368 11.73 -13.13 -5.08
N SER A 369 10.74 -13.19 -4.18
CA SER A 369 9.70 -14.23 -4.21
C SER A 369 8.70 -14.03 -5.34
N LEU A 370 8.45 -15.09 -6.11
CA LEU A 370 7.41 -15.12 -7.14
C LEU A 370 5.99 -15.14 -6.57
N ASP A 371 5.84 -15.37 -5.26
CA ASP A 371 4.55 -15.23 -4.57
C ASP A 371 4.11 -13.76 -4.51
N LEU A 372 5.06 -12.82 -4.60
CA LEU A 372 4.83 -11.37 -4.49
C LEU A 372 5.11 -10.60 -5.78
N PHE A 373 6.10 -11.05 -6.56
CA PHE A 373 6.62 -10.31 -7.71
C PHE A 373 6.55 -11.12 -9.01
N GLU A 374 6.46 -10.41 -10.13
CA GLU A 374 6.70 -10.91 -11.47
C GLU A 374 8.19 -10.84 -11.82
N LYS A 375 8.65 -11.74 -12.69
CA LYS A 375 10.06 -11.75 -13.14
C LYS A 375 10.45 -10.42 -13.79
N GLU A 376 9.53 -9.81 -14.53
CA GLU A 376 9.75 -8.50 -15.14
C GLU A 376 9.97 -7.41 -14.09
N THR A 377 9.17 -7.40 -13.01
CA THR A 377 9.31 -6.46 -11.89
C THR A 377 10.67 -6.62 -11.19
N ILE A 378 11.11 -7.86 -10.96
CA ILE A 378 12.43 -8.15 -10.37
C ILE A 378 13.57 -7.65 -11.26
N ASN A 379 13.47 -7.87 -12.58
CA ASN A 379 14.44 -7.33 -13.55
C ASN A 379 14.43 -5.80 -13.58
N LYS A 380 13.27 -5.16 -13.50
CA LYS A 380 13.16 -3.70 -13.37
C LYS A 380 13.82 -3.22 -12.09
N PHE A 381 13.66 -3.88 -10.94
CA PHE A 381 14.39 -3.51 -9.72
C PHE A 381 15.91 -3.53 -9.91
N ALA A 382 16.44 -4.54 -10.60
CA ALA A 382 17.86 -4.60 -10.93
C ALA A 382 18.31 -3.44 -11.82
N GLN A 383 17.53 -3.12 -12.87
CA GLN A 383 17.80 -1.98 -13.75
C GLN A 383 17.74 -0.64 -13.01
N ARG A 384 16.76 -0.45 -12.11
CA ARG A 384 16.60 0.75 -11.28
C ARG A 384 17.76 0.93 -10.30
N PHE A 385 18.16 -0.15 -9.63
CA PHE A 385 19.30 -0.11 -8.73
C PHE A 385 20.59 0.22 -9.49
N HIS A 386 20.82 -0.41 -10.65
CA HIS A 386 21.96 -0.11 -11.51
C HIS A 386 21.94 1.36 -12.01
N LEU A 387 20.78 1.88 -12.40
CA LEU A 387 20.60 3.29 -12.78
C LEU A 387 20.94 4.24 -11.63
N MET A 388 20.47 3.94 -10.42
CA MET A 388 20.77 4.75 -9.23
C MET A 388 22.25 4.72 -8.88
N LEU A 389 22.92 3.56 -9.00
CA LEU A 389 24.37 3.45 -8.83
C LEU A 389 25.11 4.29 -9.87
N LYS A 390 24.68 4.30 -11.14
CA LYS A 390 25.28 5.17 -12.17
C LYS A 390 25.11 6.65 -11.84
N GLN A 391 23.93 7.06 -11.38
CA GLN A 391 23.69 8.43 -10.90
C GLN A 391 24.63 8.79 -9.76
N LEU A 392 24.72 7.93 -8.75
CA LEU A 392 25.63 8.14 -7.63
C LEU A 392 27.05 8.23 -8.15
N PHE A 393 27.59 7.19 -8.78
CA PHE A 393 29.02 6.95 -8.94
C PHE A 393 29.64 7.44 -10.27
N GLN A 394 28.87 7.60 -11.34
CA GLN A 394 29.38 7.96 -12.68
C GLN A 394 28.88 9.31 -13.21
N SER A 395 27.87 9.92 -12.59
CA SER A 395 27.36 11.21 -13.03
C SER A 395 28.10 12.40 -12.39
N ASN A 396 27.82 13.61 -12.87
CA ASN A 396 28.34 14.86 -12.29
C ASN A 396 27.60 15.28 -11.00
N ILE A 397 26.75 14.43 -10.42
CA ILE A 397 26.08 14.71 -9.14
C ILE A 397 27.15 14.83 -8.05
N ASP A 398 27.13 15.96 -7.34
CA ASP A 398 27.94 16.14 -6.15
C ASP A 398 27.31 15.37 -4.97
N TRP A 399 27.59 14.07 -4.90
CA TRP A 399 27.11 13.15 -3.86
C TRP A 399 27.48 13.57 -2.42
N THR A 400 28.37 14.56 -2.24
CA THR A 400 28.71 15.11 -0.93
C THR A 400 27.71 16.18 -0.46
N MET A 401 26.99 16.80 -1.39
CA MET A 401 26.08 17.92 -1.15
C MET A 401 24.63 17.63 -1.56
N GLU A 402 24.43 16.89 -2.65
CA GLU A 402 23.11 16.64 -3.22
C GLU A 402 22.31 15.65 -2.35
N PRO A 403 21.09 16.00 -1.96
CA PRO A 403 20.27 15.18 -1.08
C PRO A 403 19.76 13.91 -1.78
N ILE A 404 19.68 12.81 -1.03
CA ILE A 404 19.30 11.49 -1.55
C ILE A 404 17.90 11.46 -2.15
N TYR A 405 16.97 12.35 -1.73
CA TYR A 405 15.61 12.38 -2.29
C TYR A 405 15.59 12.69 -3.80
N LYS A 406 16.61 13.39 -4.31
CA LYS A 406 16.76 13.73 -5.73
C LYS A 406 17.18 12.56 -6.62
N LEU A 407 17.63 11.44 -6.03
CA LEU A 407 17.93 10.25 -6.81
C LEU A 407 16.65 9.75 -7.49
N SER A 408 16.74 9.47 -8.79
CA SER A 408 15.60 8.96 -9.55
C SER A 408 15.73 7.45 -9.77
N LEU A 409 14.62 6.73 -9.65
CA LEU A 409 14.52 5.34 -10.08
C LEU A 409 13.78 5.20 -11.42
N VAL A 410 13.33 6.30 -12.03
CA VAL A 410 12.58 6.28 -13.30
C VAL A 410 13.50 5.86 -14.44
N LEU A 411 13.17 4.75 -15.09
CA LEU A 411 13.93 4.22 -16.22
C LEU A 411 13.75 5.10 -17.46
N PRO A 412 14.71 5.10 -18.41
CA PRO A 412 14.63 5.91 -19.63
C PRO A 412 13.34 5.70 -20.43
N GLU A 413 12.85 4.47 -20.54
CA GLU A 413 11.61 4.09 -21.20
C GLU A 413 10.36 4.63 -20.49
N GLU A 414 10.35 4.68 -19.16
CA GLU A 414 9.24 5.26 -18.39
C GLU A 414 9.23 6.78 -18.50
N TYR A 415 10.42 7.39 -18.50
CA TYR A 415 10.56 8.81 -18.75
C TYR A 415 10.03 9.18 -20.14
N GLN A 416 10.35 8.38 -21.17
CA GLN A 416 9.80 8.53 -22.51
C GLN A 416 8.28 8.31 -22.54
N LEU A 417 7.76 7.33 -21.78
CA LEU A 417 6.32 7.11 -21.63
C LEU A 417 5.64 8.37 -21.05
N ILE A 418 6.13 8.89 -19.93
CA ILE A 418 5.64 10.12 -19.29
C ILE A 418 5.63 11.29 -20.29
N GLN A 419 6.72 11.48 -21.03
CA GLN A 419 6.80 12.52 -22.06
C GLN A 419 5.78 12.30 -23.19
N SER A 420 5.63 11.07 -23.68
CA SER A 420 4.74 10.75 -24.79
C SER A 420 3.27 10.97 -24.44
N MET A 421 2.87 10.64 -23.21
CA MET A 421 1.52 10.89 -22.70
C MET A 421 1.20 12.39 -22.58
N ASN A 422 2.21 13.19 -22.26
CA ASN A 422 2.07 14.64 -22.08
C ASN A 422 2.31 15.43 -23.37
N LYS A 423 2.66 14.75 -24.47
CA LYS A 423 2.70 15.33 -25.81
C LYS A 423 1.29 15.35 -26.43
N THR A 424 0.40 16.08 -25.79
CA THR A 424 -0.99 16.17 -26.22
C THR A 424 -1.15 17.18 -27.36
N PRO A 425 -2.07 16.95 -28.33
CA PRO A 425 -2.25 17.86 -29.46
C PRO A 425 -2.79 19.20 -28.98
N ASP A 426 -2.34 20.30 -29.57
CA ASP A 426 -2.91 21.63 -29.32
C ASP A 426 -4.17 21.84 -30.18
N LEU A 427 -5.32 21.54 -29.61
CA LEU A 427 -6.61 21.62 -30.29
C LEU A 427 -7.28 22.99 -30.19
N PHE A 428 -6.83 23.87 -29.29
CA PHE A 428 -7.47 25.15 -28.98
C PHE A 428 -6.64 26.38 -29.38
N SER A 429 -5.70 26.23 -30.30
CA SER A 429 -4.93 27.33 -30.89
C SER A 429 -5.77 28.44 -31.58
N SER A 430 -7.09 28.24 -31.76
CA SER A 430 -8.02 29.28 -32.22
C SER A 430 -8.52 30.16 -31.07
N VAL A 431 -8.23 31.46 -31.15
CA VAL A 431 -8.50 32.54 -30.17
C VAL A 431 -10.00 32.82 -29.89
N ASN A 432 -10.92 31.99 -30.38
CA ASN A 432 -12.35 32.30 -30.29
C ASN A 432 -12.94 31.90 -28.93
N CYS A 433 -13.47 32.87 -28.20
CA CYS A 433 -14.20 32.66 -26.96
C CYS A 433 -15.46 31.81 -27.18
N ILE A 434 -15.96 31.12 -26.14
CA ILE A 434 -17.17 30.27 -26.22
C ILE A 434 -18.36 31.04 -26.81
N HIS A 435 -18.56 32.31 -26.42
CA HIS A 435 -19.65 33.13 -26.95
C HIS A 435 -19.53 33.38 -28.47
N GLN A 436 -18.32 33.47 -29.02
CA GLN A 436 -18.09 33.64 -30.46
C GLN A 436 -18.38 32.35 -31.22
N GLN A 437 -17.97 31.20 -30.67
CA GLN A 437 -18.28 29.89 -31.24
C GLN A 437 -19.79 29.63 -31.22
N PHE A 438 -20.46 29.95 -30.11
CA PHE A 438 -21.91 29.87 -29.98
C PHE A 438 -22.60 30.79 -30.98
N THR A 439 -22.15 32.03 -31.14
CA THR A 439 -22.70 32.98 -32.11
C THR A 439 -22.62 32.42 -33.53
N TYR A 440 -21.46 31.89 -33.95
CA TYR A 440 -21.30 31.27 -35.27
C TYR A 440 -22.29 30.12 -35.49
N ARG A 441 -22.40 29.20 -34.52
CA ARG A 441 -23.34 28.08 -34.58
C ARG A 441 -24.79 28.51 -34.57
N ALA A 442 -25.12 29.57 -33.84
CA ALA A 442 -26.48 30.09 -33.78
C ALA A 442 -26.92 30.75 -35.11
N VAL A 443 -25.99 31.32 -35.87
CA VAL A 443 -26.26 31.78 -37.25
C VAL A 443 -26.46 30.58 -38.19
N GLU A 444 -25.58 29.58 -38.12
CA GLU A 444 -25.63 28.39 -38.98
C GLU A 444 -26.90 27.54 -38.75
N LEU A 445 -27.30 27.38 -37.48
CA LEU A 445 -28.40 26.52 -37.04
C LEU A 445 -29.62 27.33 -36.58
N SER A 446 -29.81 28.54 -37.12
CA SER A 446 -30.78 29.56 -36.69
C SER A 446 -32.15 29.04 -36.25
N GLN A 447 -32.78 28.18 -37.05
CA GLN A 447 -34.14 27.67 -36.81
C GLN A 447 -34.19 26.33 -36.06
N LYS A 448 -33.04 25.74 -35.70
CA LYS A 448 -33.03 24.50 -34.92
C LYS A 448 -33.32 24.80 -33.46
N LEU A 449 -34.02 23.87 -32.83
CA LEU A 449 -34.23 23.85 -31.38
C LEU A 449 -32.86 23.83 -30.66
N ALA A 450 -32.68 24.72 -29.68
CA ALA A 450 -31.46 24.83 -28.88
C ALA A 450 -31.68 24.41 -27.42
N VAL A 451 -32.75 24.90 -26.80
CA VAL A 451 -33.11 24.62 -25.39
C VAL A 451 -34.61 24.40 -25.30
N GLU A 452 -35.01 23.41 -24.52
CA GLU A 452 -36.40 23.08 -24.23
C GLU A 452 -36.55 22.86 -22.71
N LEU A 453 -37.58 23.47 -22.13
CA LEU A 453 -37.96 23.30 -20.73
C LEU A 453 -39.49 23.26 -20.65
N ASP A 454 -40.03 22.11 -20.24
CA ASP A 454 -41.46 21.83 -20.24
C ASP A 454 -42.11 22.13 -21.60
N ASP A 455 -43.07 23.04 -21.67
CA ASP A 455 -43.78 23.44 -22.90
C ASP A 455 -43.11 24.64 -23.61
N GLN A 456 -41.92 25.07 -23.17
CA GLN A 456 -41.19 26.20 -23.74
C GLN A 456 -39.96 25.74 -24.53
N SER A 457 -39.82 26.27 -25.73
CA SER A 457 -38.70 25.96 -26.63
C SER A 457 -38.09 27.22 -27.18
N LEU A 458 -36.76 27.28 -27.23
CA LEU A 458 -36.01 28.33 -27.92
C LEU A 458 -35.19 27.74 -29.05
N THR A 459 -35.28 28.33 -30.22
CA THR A 459 -34.34 28.09 -31.31
C THR A 459 -32.97 28.71 -31.00
N TYR A 460 -31.93 28.29 -31.71
CA TYR A 460 -30.60 28.88 -31.57
C TYR A 460 -30.59 30.40 -31.80
N ASN A 461 -31.39 30.90 -32.74
CA ASN A 461 -31.50 32.34 -33.00
C ASN A 461 -32.19 33.10 -31.86
N GLU A 462 -33.28 32.54 -31.32
CA GLU A 462 -34.00 33.14 -30.19
C GLU A 462 -33.13 33.14 -28.92
N LEU A 463 -32.43 32.03 -28.64
CA LEU A 463 -31.51 31.95 -27.52
C LEU A 463 -30.37 32.98 -27.63
N LEU A 464 -29.78 33.15 -28.82
CA LEU A 464 -28.77 34.18 -29.06
C LEU A 464 -29.35 35.59 -28.84
N TYR A 465 -30.56 35.86 -29.34
CA TYR A 465 -31.24 37.14 -29.15
C TYR A 465 -31.46 37.46 -27.67
N TYR A 466 -31.98 36.51 -26.88
CA TYR A 466 -32.19 36.72 -25.44
C TYR A 466 -30.88 36.86 -24.66
N ALA A 467 -29.85 36.10 -25.01
CA ALA A 467 -28.52 36.24 -24.41
C ALA A 467 -27.91 37.63 -24.68
N GLN A 468 -28.08 38.16 -25.90
CA GLN A 468 -27.64 39.51 -26.27
C GLN A 468 -28.46 40.59 -25.56
N LEU A 469 -29.79 40.44 -25.48
CA LEU A 469 -30.65 41.37 -24.73
C LEU A 469 -30.24 41.43 -23.25
N LEU A 470 -30.00 40.28 -22.63
CA LEU A 470 -29.53 40.21 -21.24
C LEU A 470 -28.16 40.89 -21.11
N ALA A 471 -27.22 40.60 -22.01
CA ALA A 471 -25.89 41.23 -21.99
C ALA A 471 -25.96 42.76 -22.13
N ILE A 472 -26.79 43.29 -23.04
CA ILE A 472 -27.03 44.72 -23.20
C ILE A 472 -27.65 45.30 -21.94
N HIS A 473 -28.66 44.66 -21.36
CA HIS A 473 -29.30 45.12 -20.12
C HIS A 473 -28.31 45.17 -18.94
N LEU A 474 -27.50 44.12 -18.78
CA LEU A 474 -26.44 44.08 -17.75
C LEU A 474 -25.40 45.20 -17.96
N HIS A 475 -25.03 45.48 -19.20
CA HIS A 475 -24.11 46.57 -19.53
C HIS A 475 -24.72 47.96 -19.31
N ASP A 476 -25.95 48.20 -19.79
CA ASP A 476 -26.55 49.53 -19.82
C ASP A 476 -27.13 49.94 -18.47
N GLU A 477 -27.83 49.05 -17.78
CA GLU A 477 -28.49 49.35 -16.50
C GLU A 477 -27.52 49.19 -15.32
N TYR A 478 -26.77 48.08 -15.29
CA TYR A 478 -25.92 47.74 -14.15
C TYR A 478 -24.45 48.10 -14.36
N LYS A 479 -24.10 48.68 -15.52
CA LYS A 479 -22.74 49.12 -15.88
C LYS A 479 -21.69 48.02 -15.76
N ILE A 480 -22.11 46.77 -15.96
CA ILE A 480 -21.23 45.59 -15.95
C ILE A 480 -20.24 45.67 -17.12
N LYS A 481 -18.98 45.38 -16.84
CA LYS A 481 -17.84 45.45 -17.75
C LYS A 481 -17.14 44.09 -17.84
N SER A 482 -16.32 43.93 -18.88
CA SER A 482 -15.41 42.79 -18.97
C SER A 482 -14.50 42.75 -17.74
N GLY A 483 -14.44 41.60 -17.06
CA GLY A 483 -13.70 41.40 -15.81
C GLY A 483 -14.56 41.48 -14.54
N ASP A 484 -15.81 41.95 -14.62
CA ASP A 484 -16.74 41.94 -13.49
C ASP A 484 -17.28 40.51 -13.23
N ILE A 485 -17.51 40.19 -11.96
CA ILE A 485 -18.02 38.88 -11.52
C ILE A 485 -19.56 38.94 -11.40
N ILE A 486 -20.26 38.12 -12.18
CA ILE A 486 -21.72 37.94 -12.06
C ILE A 486 -21.96 36.62 -11.33
N CYS A 487 -22.51 36.68 -10.12
CA CYS A 487 -22.86 35.50 -9.34
C CYS A 487 -24.26 35.01 -9.73
N GLN A 488 -24.36 33.80 -10.29
CA GLN A 488 -25.62 33.10 -10.53
C GLN A 488 -25.79 32.01 -9.46
N TRP A 489 -26.89 32.05 -8.70
CA TRP A 489 -27.21 31.01 -7.72
C TRP A 489 -27.97 29.87 -8.39
N GLU A 490 -27.35 28.68 -8.48
CA GLU A 490 -27.86 27.40 -7.93
C GLU A 490 -26.97 26.21 -8.37
N VAL A 491 -27.00 25.18 -7.54
CA VAL A 491 -26.13 24.00 -7.52
C VAL A 491 -26.88 22.81 -8.13
N PHE A 492 -26.28 22.13 -9.11
CA PHE A 492 -26.67 20.76 -9.45
C PHE A 492 -25.50 19.98 -10.04
N GLN A 493 -25.13 18.85 -9.44
CA GLN A 493 -24.23 17.88 -10.05
C GLN A 493 -24.46 16.43 -9.56
N PRO A 494 -24.07 15.43 -10.38
CA PRO A 494 -24.79 14.18 -10.61
C PRO A 494 -24.04 12.93 -10.10
N LYS A 495 -24.70 11.76 -10.02
CA LYS A 495 -24.00 10.47 -10.15
C LYS A 495 -24.89 9.32 -10.65
N LEU A 496 -24.55 8.89 -11.87
CA LEU A 496 -25.20 7.93 -12.75
C LEU A 496 -24.15 6.88 -13.16
N LEU A 497 -23.86 5.86 -12.34
CA LEU A 497 -22.87 4.85 -12.77
C LEU A 497 -23.25 3.37 -12.56
N SER A 498 -24.24 3.04 -11.72
CA SER A 498 -24.61 1.62 -11.52
C SER A 498 -25.82 1.15 -12.35
N LEU A 499 -26.65 2.06 -12.88
CA LEU A 499 -27.82 1.73 -13.73
C LEU A 499 -27.49 1.53 -15.22
N ILE A 500 -26.32 2.00 -15.63
CA ILE A 500 -25.80 1.98 -17.00
C ILE A 500 -25.58 0.54 -17.50
N LYS A 501 -25.15 -0.39 -16.63
CA LYS A 501 -24.88 -1.79 -17.02
C LYS A 501 -26.14 -2.63 -17.30
N LYS A 502 -27.35 -2.18 -16.90
CA LYS A 502 -28.58 -3.01 -16.96
C LYS A 502 -29.63 -2.53 -17.97
N HIS A 503 -29.58 -1.27 -18.43
CA HIS A 503 -30.64 -0.66 -19.27
C HIS A 503 -30.13 0.13 -20.49
N ILE A 504 -28.83 0.12 -20.78
CA ILE A 504 -28.29 0.75 -21.98
C ILE A 504 -28.39 -0.22 -23.15
N MET A 505 -29.00 0.25 -24.24
CA MET A 505 -29.03 -0.44 -25.54
C MET A 505 -27.61 -0.89 -25.90
N GLN A 506 -27.47 -2.06 -26.55
CA GLN A 506 -26.21 -2.73 -26.90
C GLN A 506 -25.19 -1.89 -27.73
N GLU A 507 -25.40 -0.58 -27.91
CA GLU A 507 -24.59 0.34 -28.72
C GLU A 507 -24.01 1.59 -27.99
N SER A 508 -24.29 1.87 -26.70
CA SER A 508 -23.78 3.12 -26.08
C SER A 508 -22.38 3.02 -25.46
N ARG A 509 -21.60 4.10 -25.56
CA ARG A 509 -20.22 4.24 -25.02
C ARG A 509 -20.22 5.05 -23.72
N ILE A 510 -19.45 4.62 -22.72
CA ILE A 510 -19.33 5.33 -21.43
C ILE A 510 -17.92 5.87 -21.28
N TRP A 511 -17.81 7.15 -20.97
CA TRP A 511 -16.53 7.80 -20.68
C TRP A 511 -16.43 8.12 -19.20
N ASN A 512 -15.38 7.65 -18.54
CA ASN A 512 -14.96 8.14 -17.25
C ASN A 512 -14.12 9.39 -17.47
N LEU A 513 -14.50 10.51 -16.87
CA LEU A 513 -13.79 11.77 -16.95
C LEU A 513 -13.38 12.20 -15.55
N TYR A 514 -12.20 12.78 -15.43
CA TYR A 514 -11.69 13.23 -14.15
C TYR A 514 -10.94 14.56 -14.27
N GLY A 515 -11.18 15.44 -13.30
CA GLY A 515 -10.41 16.63 -13.02
C GLY A 515 -11.00 17.40 -11.83
N PRO A 516 -10.18 18.08 -11.02
CA PRO A 516 -10.66 19.08 -10.07
C PRO A 516 -11.22 20.34 -10.77
N ALA A 517 -11.90 21.21 -10.02
CA ALA A 517 -12.47 22.45 -10.57
C ALA A 517 -11.36 23.42 -11.06
N GLU A 518 -10.22 23.38 -10.38
CA GLU A 518 -9.01 24.16 -10.61
C GLU A 518 -8.30 23.81 -11.93
N VAL A 519 -8.77 22.77 -12.62
CA VAL A 519 -8.30 22.38 -13.96
C VAL A 519 -9.42 22.41 -14.99
N SER A 520 -10.45 23.24 -14.78
CA SER A 520 -11.56 23.43 -15.73
C SER A 520 -12.35 22.15 -16.02
N LEU A 521 -12.89 21.55 -14.96
CA LEU A 521 -13.78 20.37 -14.94
C LEU A 521 -13.07 19.02 -15.14
N CYS A 522 -12.34 18.84 -16.24
CA CYS A 522 -11.75 17.54 -16.58
C CYS A 522 -10.37 17.73 -17.24
N CYS A 523 -9.39 16.93 -16.81
CA CYS A 523 -8.05 16.87 -17.38
C CYS A 523 -7.66 15.47 -17.88
N THR A 524 -8.46 14.44 -17.59
CA THR A 524 -8.23 13.06 -18.05
C THR A 524 -9.53 12.39 -18.52
N TYR A 525 -9.39 11.35 -19.34
CA TYR A 525 -10.50 10.61 -19.92
C TYR A 525 -10.19 9.13 -20.14
N HIS A 526 -11.20 8.27 -19.98
CA HIS A 526 -11.13 6.83 -20.24
C HIS A 526 -12.44 6.32 -20.85
N LEU A 527 -12.37 5.55 -21.94
CA LEU A 527 -13.53 4.83 -22.48
C LEU A 527 -13.68 3.52 -21.69
N VAL A 528 -14.75 3.40 -20.92
CA VAL A 528 -15.02 2.22 -20.09
C VAL A 528 -15.39 1.04 -20.98
N ASP A 529 -14.63 -0.05 -20.88
CA ASP A 529 -14.96 -1.32 -21.52
C ASP A 529 -16.01 -2.08 -20.69
N LEU A 530 -17.23 -2.13 -21.22
CA LEU A 530 -18.36 -2.82 -20.58
C LEU A 530 -18.25 -4.35 -20.61
N GLY A 531 -17.36 -4.91 -21.43
CA GLY A 531 -17.16 -6.35 -21.59
C GLY A 531 -16.20 -6.98 -20.57
N MET A 532 -15.48 -6.18 -19.78
CA MET A 532 -14.54 -6.68 -18.76
C MET A 532 -15.06 -6.45 -17.34
N ASP A 533 -14.88 -7.46 -16.49
CA ASP A 533 -15.20 -7.38 -15.06
C ASP A 533 -14.08 -6.64 -14.30
N GLN A 534 -13.96 -5.34 -14.55
CA GLN A 534 -12.93 -4.48 -13.94
C GLN A 534 -13.35 -4.08 -12.52
N LYS A 535 -12.55 -4.49 -11.52
CA LYS A 535 -12.74 -4.12 -10.10
C LYS A 535 -12.47 -2.63 -9.83
N VAL A 536 -11.62 -1.99 -10.64
CA VAL A 536 -11.25 -0.57 -10.55
C VAL A 536 -11.24 0.02 -11.96
N ILE A 537 -11.91 1.16 -12.14
CA ILE A 537 -11.98 1.87 -13.43
C ILE A 537 -10.90 2.96 -13.45
N PRO A 538 -9.99 2.99 -14.45
CA PRO A 538 -8.98 4.03 -14.58
C PRO A 538 -9.61 5.43 -14.73
N ILE A 539 -8.93 6.47 -14.23
CA ILE A 539 -9.23 7.86 -14.61
C ILE A 539 -8.70 8.18 -16.03
N GLY A 540 -7.80 7.35 -16.54
CA GLY A 540 -7.52 7.24 -17.98
C GLY A 540 -6.25 7.95 -18.41
N ARG A 541 -6.33 8.63 -19.56
CA ARG A 541 -5.20 9.35 -20.18
C ARG A 541 -5.43 10.86 -20.14
N THR A 542 -4.35 11.62 -20.21
CA THR A 542 -4.36 13.08 -20.26
C THR A 542 -5.13 13.60 -21.47
N LEU A 543 -6.01 14.59 -21.25
CA LEU A 543 -6.74 15.29 -22.32
C LEU A 543 -5.81 16.18 -23.17
N PRO A 544 -6.19 16.49 -24.42
CA PRO A 544 -5.55 17.53 -25.23
C PRO A 544 -5.30 18.83 -24.47
N ASN A 545 -4.16 19.47 -24.71
CA ASN A 545 -3.70 20.72 -24.07
C ASN A 545 -3.43 20.63 -22.56
N TYR A 546 -3.52 19.45 -21.94
CA TYR A 546 -3.09 19.20 -20.56
C TYR A 546 -1.79 18.41 -20.50
N GLN A 547 -1.13 18.48 -19.35
CA GLN A 547 -0.04 17.60 -18.94
C GLN A 547 -0.35 17.07 -17.53
N CYS A 548 -0.16 15.78 -17.30
CA CYS A 548 -0.31 15.14 -16.00
C CYS A 548 1.04 14.54 -15.58
N LEU A 549 1.55 14.95 -14.42
CA LEU A 549 2.73 14.38 -13.78
C LEU A 549 2.34 13.73 -12.46
N ILE A 550 3.10 12.73 -12.01
CA ILE A 550 2.86 12.05 -10.74
C ILE A 550 4.15 12.12 -9.93
N HIS A 551 4.12 12.89 -8.85
CA HIS A 551 5.31 13.20 -8.07
C HIS A 551 5.21 12.66 -6.64
N ASP A 552 6.34 12.24 -6.08
CA ASP A 552 6.47 11.90 -4.66
C ASP A 552 6.35 13.15 -3.77
N GLU A 553 6.42 12.96 -2.46
CA GLU A 553 6.34 14.10 -1.52
C GLU A 553 7.49 15.12 -1.67
N PHE A 554 8.58 14.73 -2.33
CA PHE A 554 9.76 15.55 -2.60
C PHE A 554 9.74 16.19 -3.99
N GLY A 555 8.64 16.04 -4.73
CA GLY A 555 8.48 16.63 -6.06
C GLY A 555 9.27 15.92 -7.15
N GLN A 556 9.71 14.67 -6.95
CA GLN A 556 10.34 13.85 -7.98
C GLN A 556 9.31 12.93 -8.65
N SER A 557 9.48 12.62 -9.93
CA SER A 557 8.59 11.68 -10.61
C SER A 557 8.70 10.27 -10.01
N VAL A 558 7.56 9.62 -9.83
CA VAL A 558 7.49 8.22 -9.34
C VAL A 558 7.67 7.22 -10.49
N ILE A 559 8.05 5.99 -10.16
CA ILE A 559 8.15 4.89 -11.12
C ILE A 559 6.75 4.36 -11.52
N THR A 560 6.63 3.56 -12.59
CA THR A 560 5.35 2.87 -12.86
C THR A 560 4.96 2.01 -11.66
N ASP A 561 3.65 1.88 -11.46
CA ASP A 561 3.06 1.09 -10.39
C ASP A 561 3.37 1.59 -8.96
N GLN A 562 4.06 2.72 -8.82
CA GLN A 562 4.15 3.48 -7.58
C GLN A 562 3.13 4.63 -7.61
N HIS A 563 2.55 4.94 -6.46
CA HIS A 563 1.60 6.05 -6.34
C HIS A 563 2.32 7.35 -5.96
N GLY A 564 1.81 8.47 -6.44
CA GLY A 564 2.27 9.81 -6.05
C GLY A 564 1.14 10.82 -6.18
N GLU A 565 1.42 12.08 -5.86
CA GLU A 565 0.49 13.18 -6.04
C GLU A 565 0.36 13.54 -7.52
N LEU A 566 -0.87 13.59 -8.03
CA LEU A 566 -1.16 14.06 -9.37
C LEU A 566 -0.98 15.57 -9.47
N LEU A 567 -0.15 16.01 -10.41
CA LEU A 567 0.07 17.39 -10.80
C LEU A 567 -0.49 17.61 -12.21
N VAL A 568 -1.26 18.68 -12.39
CA VAL A 568 -1.91 18.97 -13.69
C VAL A 568 -1.44 20.31 -14.21
N GLY A 569 -0.80 20.31 -15.37
CA GLY A 569 -0.38 21.49 -16.13
C GLY A 569 -1.20 21.67 -17.41
N GLY A 570 -0.97 22.78 -18.10
CA GLY A 570 -1.61 23.09 -19.37
C GLY A 570 -2.70 24.17 -19.28
N VAL A 571 -3.42 24.37 -20.38
CA VAL A 571 -4.26 25.57 -20.60
C VAL A 571 -5.48 25.68 -19.68
N GLY A 572 -5.93 24.55 -19.12
CA GLY A 572 -7.11 24.52 -18.26
C GLY A 572 -6.83 24.76 -16.78
N VAL A 573 -5.55 24.91 -16.40
CA VAL A 573 -5.18 25.30 -15.03
C VAL A 573 -5.74 26.69 -14.74
N PHE A 574 -6.39 26.82 -13.59
CA PHE A 574 -7.04 28.06 -13.16
C PHE A 574 -6.09 29.28 -13.12
N ALA A 575 -6.66 30.49 -13.07
CA ALA A 575 -5.87 31.70 -12.81
C ALA A 575 -5.45 31.83 -11.33
N GLY A 576 -6.10 31.07 -10.43
CA GLY A 576 -5.89 31.10 -8.99
C GLY A 576 -7.18 31.24 -8.20
N TYR A 577 -7.07 31.18 -6.86
CA TYR A 577 -8.18 31.42 -5.96
C TYR A 577 -8.45 32.92 -5.81
N LEU A 578 -9.72 33.31 -5.93
CA LEU A 578 -10.14 34.70 -5.88
C LEU A 578 -9.70 35.38 -4.57
N TYR A 579 -8.91 36.44 -4.69
CA TYR A 579 -8.32 37.21 -3.57
C TYR A 579 -7.48 36.41 -2.57
N ARG A 580 -7.02 35.21 -2.94
CA ARG A 580 -6.27 34.30 -2.06
C ARG A 580 -4.95 33.88 -2.69
N ASN A 581 -4.09 34.86 -2.99
CA ASN A 581 -2.77 34.62 -3.56
C ASN A 581 -1.93 33.67 -2.68
N ASP A 582 -2.10 33.75 -1.35
CA ASP A 582 -1.47 32.86 -0.39
C ASP A 582 -1.83 31.39 -0.60
N LEU A 583 -3.05 31.09 -1.01
CA LEU A 583 -3.50 29.74 -1.35
C LEU A 583 -3.13 29.37 -2.79
N THR A 584 -3.21 30.33 -3.72
CA THR A 584 -2.83 30.10 -5.12
C THR A 584 -1.38 29.68 -5.22
N GLU A 585 -0.46 30.41 -4.58
CA GLU A 585 0.98 30.11 -4.57
C GLU A 585 1.29 28.74 -3.95
N LYS A 586 0.51 28.31 -2.94
CA LYS A 586 0.68 26.98 -2.32
C LYS A 586 0.09 25.83 -3.15
N ALA A 587 -0.97 26.12 -3.92
CA ALA A 587 -1.68 25.12 -4.70
C ALA A 587 -1.03 24.84 -6.06
N VAL A 588 -0.01 25.61 -6.44
CA VAL A 588 0.72 25.41 -7.68
C VAL A 588 2.20 25.13 -7.45
N VAL A 589 2.87 24.60 -8.46
CA VAL A 589 4.32 24.44 -8.52
C VAL A 589 4.80 24.78 -9.92
N ASP A 590 5.92 25.48 -10.00
CA ASP A 590 6.62 25.73 -11.27
C ASP A 590 7.61 24.59 -11.52
N ILE A 591 7.45 23.92 -12.67
CA ILE A 591 8.36 22.87 -13.15
C ILE A 591 8.71 23.23 -14.60
N ASP A 592 10.00 23.49 -14.84
CA ASP A 592 10.54 23.86 -16.16
C ASP A 592 9.84 25.07 -16.83
N ASN A 593 9.49 26.10 -16.03
CA ASN A 593 8.75 27.31 -16.45
C ASN A 593 7.29 27.04 -16.87
N MET A 594 6.69 25.95 -16.39
CA MET A 594 5.28 25.66 -16.54
C MET A 594 4.63 25.49 -15.16
N ILE A 595 3.46 26.10 -15.00
CA ILE A 595 2.69 26.01 -13.77
C ILE A 595 1.85 24.73 -13.78
N TYR A 596 2.00 23.94 -12.72
CA TYR A 596 1.19 22.77 -12.43
C TYR A 596 0.36 23.00 -11.17
N TYR A 597 -0.91 22.62 -11.21
CA TYR A 597 -1.78 22.55 -10.03
C TYR A 597 -1.55 21.25 -9.26
N ARG A 598 -1.34 21.36 -7.95
CA ARG A 598 -1.24 20.27 -6.98
C ARG A 598 -2.63 19.79 -6.59
N THR A 599 -3.04 18.64 -7.10
CA THR A 599 -4.41 18.16 -6.88
C THR A 599 -4.65 17.67 -5.45
N GLY A 600 -3.60 17.20 -4.76
CA GLY A 600 -3.71 16.42 -3.53
C GLY A 600 -4.30 15.02 -3.71
N ASP A 601 -4.58 14.59 -4.95
CA ASP A 601 -5.05 13.24 -5.27
C ASP A 601 -3.85 12.32 -5.47
N LEU A 602 -3.88 11.15 -4.83
CA LEU A 602 -2.91 10.08 -5.03
C LEU A 602 -3.32 9.25 -6.24
N VAL A 603 -2.41 9.12 -7.19
CA VAL A 603 -2.61 8.43 -8.47
C VAL A 603 -1.43 7.49 -8.71
N GLN A 604 -1.71 6.35 -9.32
CA GLN A 604 -0.73 5.38 -9.80
C GLN A 604 -0.84 5.28 -11.32
N MET A 605 0.29 5.11 -12.00
CA MET A 605 0.36 4.92 -13.44
C MET A 605 0.85 3.52 -13.78
N ASP A 606 0.13 2.81 -14.63
CA ASP A 606 0.59 1.51 -15.13
C ASP A 606 1.61 1.63 -16.27
N SER A 607 2.19 0.50 -16.66
CA SER A 607 3.15 0.41 -17.77
C SER A 607 2.58 0.84 -19.14
N CYS A 608 1.26 0.95 -19.28
CA CYS A 608 0.58 1.42 -20.49
C CYS A 608 0.30 2.93 -20.48
N GLY A 609 0.60 3.62 -19.37
CA GLY A 609 0.30 5.03 -19.18
C GLY A 609 -1.19 5.31 -18.90
N LEU A 610 -1.91 4.35 -18.31
CA LEU A 610 -3.23 4.61 -17.74
C LEU A 610 -3.08 5.02 -16.27
N LEU A 611 -3.83 6.05 -15.90
CA LEU A 611 -3.85 6.61 -14.56
C LEU A 611 -5.00 5.99 -13.73
N TYR A 612 -4.68 5.57 -12.51
CA TYR A 612 -5.62 5.01 -11.54
C TYR A 612 -5.67 5.90 -10.30
N TYR A 613 -6.87 6.26 -9.89
CA TYR A 613 -7.08 6.99 -8.65
C TYR A 613 -6.91 6.05 -7.44
N ILE A 614 -6.02 6.39 -6.53
CA ILE A 614 -5.73 5.62 -5.32
C ILE A 614 -6.41 6.22 -4.10
N GLY A 615 -6.39 7.56 -3.97
CA GLY A 615 -6.96 8.22 -2.81
C GLY A 615 -6.61 9.70 -2.71
N ARG A 616 -6.66 10.26 -1.50
CA ARG A 616 -6.23 11.63 -1.16
C ARG A 616 -4.96 11.58 -0.32
N LYS A 617 -4.09 12.56 -0.52
CA LYS A 617 -2.91 12.83 0.32
C LYS A 617 -3.29 13.55 1.61
N ASP A 618 -4.38 14.30 1.59
CA ASP A 618 -4.89 15.09 2.71
C ASP A 618 -6.15 14.48 3.33
N TYR A 619 -6.66 15.12 4.39
CA TYR A 619 -7.87 14.71 5.10
C TYR A 619 -9.16 15.09 4.36
N GLN A 620 -9.09 15.53 3.10
CA GLN A 620 -10.29 15.84 2.34
C GLN A 620 -11.02 14.54 2.02
N VAL A 621 -12.35 14.59 2.12
CA VAL A 621 -13.19 13.41 1.87
C VAL A 621 -14.21 13.70 0.78
N LYS A 622 -14.55 12.68 0.01
CA LYS A 622 -15.71 12.72 -0.90
C LYS A 622 -16.88 11.98 -0.25
N LEU A 623 -17.99 12.68 -0.07
CA LEU A 623 -19.26 12.12 0.42
C LEU A 623 -20.32 12.31 -0.67
N HIS A 624 -20.92 11.22 -1.15
CA HIS A 624 -21.89 11.24 -2.26
C HIS A 624 -21.43 12.01 -3.53
N GLY A 625 -20.11 12.12 -3.74
CA GLY A 625 -19.51 12.86 -4.86
C GLY A 625 -19.21 14.35 -4.60
N GLN A 626 -19.58 14.87 -3.43
CA GLN A 626 -19.24 16.22 -2.99
C GLN A 626 -17.89 16.22 -2.27
N ARG A 627 -17.04 17.20 -2.57
CA ARG A 627 -15.74 17.40 -1.90
C ARG A 627 -15.98 18.12 -0.58
N ILE A 628 -15.48 17.55 0.51
CA ILE A 628 -15.65 18.07 1.86
C ILE A 628 -14.28 18.35 2.48
N GLU A 629 -14.08 19.60 2.87
CA GLU A 629 -12.94 20.04 3.67
C GLU A 629 -13.22 19.77 5.16
N ILE A 630 -12.65 18.70 5.72
CA ILE A 630 -12.85 18.36 7.14
C ILE A 630 -12.50 19.55 8.07
N GLY A 631 -11.41 20.25 7.77
CA GLY A 631 -10.97 21.41 8.56
C GLY A 631 -11.97 22.57 8.60
N GLU A 632 -12.89 22.68 7.63
CA GLU A 632 -13.97 23.67 7.65
C GLU A 632 -15.01 23.33 8.71
N ILE A 633 -15.37 22.05 8.81
CA ILE A 633 -16.27 21.52 9.85
C ILE A 633 -15.63 21.67 11.23
N GLU A 634 -14.36 21.33 11.36
CA GLU A 634 -13.60 21.51 12.61
C GLU A 634 -13.56 22.97 13.04
N ARG A 635 -13.24 23.89 12.12
CA ARG A 635 -13.22 25.34 12.42
C ARG A 635 -14.60 25.86 12.81
N CYS A 636 -15.66 25.40 12.15
CA CYS A 636 -17.03 25.75 12.51
C CYS A 636 -17.33 25.35 13.96
N LEU A 637 -16.99 24.11 14.35
CA LEU A 637 -17.22 23.61 15.70
C LEU A 637 -16.35 24.30 16.75
N LEU A 638 -15.08 24.55 16.45
CA LEU A 638 -14.16 25.26 17.35
C LEU A 638 -14.57 26.72 17.61
N ASN A 639 -15.42 27.32 16.77
CA ASN A 639 -16.00 28.64 17.00
C ASN A 639 -17.22 28.61 17.97
N LYS A 640 -17.54 27.44 18.54
CA LYS A 640 -18.53 27.26 19.61
C LYS A 640 -17.81 26.93 20.94
N ASP A 641 -18.53 26.53 21.98
CA ASP A 641 -17.99 26.10 23.28
C ASP A 641 -17.25 24.72 23.23
N VAL A 642 -16.68 24.38 22.08
CA VAL A 642 -15.89 23.17 21.81
C VAL A 642 -14.41 23.50 21.93
N SER A 643 -13.73 22.84 22.86
CA SER A 643 -12.29 23.01 23.13
C SER A 643 -11.39 22.24 22.17
N ALA A 644 -11.87 21.11 21.63
CA ALA A 644 -11.18 20.32 20.63
C ALA A 644 -12.20 19.44 19.88
N CYS A 645 -11.93 19.15 18.61
CA CYS A 645 -12.74 18.22 17.82
C CYS A 645 -11.91 17.50 16.76
N ILE A 646 -12.44 16.38 16.27
CA ILE A 646 -11.94 15.69 15.07
C ILE A 646 -13.12 15.09 14.30
N ILE A 647 -13.08 15.19 12.97
CA ILE A 647 -14.12 14.61 12.11
C ILE A 647 -13.57 13.39 11.40
N VAL A 648 -14.33 12.31 11.41
CA VAL A 648 -13.98 11.05 10.75
C VAL A 648 -15.09 10.66 9.80
N LYS A 649 -14.72 10.26 8.57
CA LYS A 649 -15.65 9.62 7.65
C LYS A 649 -15.79 8.14 8.06
N CYS A 650 -17.02 7.71 8.32
CA CYS A 650 -17.33 6.34 8.72
C CYS A 650 -18.20 5.66 7.65
N GLY A 651 -17.67 4.61 7.04
CA GLY A 651 -18.26 4.00 5.85
C GLY A 651 -18.31 4.97 4.67
N ASP A 652 -19.17 4.69 3.69
CA ASP A 652 -19.30 5.54 2.50
C ASP A 652 -20.23 6.76 2.70
N ASP A 653 -21.02 6.76 3.78
CA ASP A 653 -22.21 7.61 3.89
C ASP A 653 -22.24 8.57 5.08
N HIS A 654 -21.32 8.47 6.06
CA HIS A 654 -21.43 9.23 7.31
C HIS A 654 -20.17 10.02 7.67
N LEU A 655 -20.41 11.22 8.21
CA LEU A 655 -19.41 12.00 8.93
C LEU A 655 -19.71 11.94 10.43
N VAL A 656 -18.72 11.65 11.25
CA VAL A 656 -18.85 11.60 12.71
C VAL A 656 -17.91 12.63 13.32
N ALA A 657 -18.46 13.51 14.16
CA ALA A 657 -17.71 14.51 14.89
C ALA A 657 -17.46 14.05 16.33
N TYR A 658 -16.20 13.84 16.69
CA TYR A 658 -15.81 13.64 18.09
C TYR A 658 -15.43 14.99 18.68
N VAL A 659 -16.08 15.40 19.75
CA VAL A 659 -15.98 16.75 20.30
C VAL A 659 -15.72 16.72 21.80
N GLN A 660 -14.92 17.67 22.28
CA GLN A 660 -14.64 17.88 23.70
C GLN A 660 -14.98 19.32 24.07
N GLY A 661 -15.82 19.53 25.08
CA GLY A 661 -16.21 20.87 25.53
C GLY A 661 -17.13 20.84 26.75
N THR A 662 -17.45 22.02 27.27
CA THR A 662 -18.29 22.20 28.47
C THR A 662 -19.68 22.66 28.08
N ASN A 663 -20.73 22.08 28.68
CA ASN A 663 -22.14 22.42 28.40
C ASN A 663 -22.54 22.32 26.91
N ILE A 664 -21.90 21.42 26.15
CA ILE A 664 -22.27 21.14 24.76
C ILE A 664 -23.17 19.91 24.68
N ASN A 665 -24.18 19.97 23.83
CA ASN A 665 -25.02 18.83 23.49
C ASN A 665 -25.11 18.70 21.96
N GLU A 666 -25.56 17.55 21.46
CA GLU A 666 -25.62 17.26 20.02
C GLU A 666 -26.54 18.22 19.25
N GLU A 667 -27.67 18.63 19.84
CA GLU A 667 -28.66 19.50 19.20
C GLU A 667 -28.08 20.89 18.94
N ASP A 668 -27.44 21.48 19.96
CA ASP A 668 -26.79 22.80 19.87
C ASP A 668 -25.67 22.82 18.82
N LEU A 669 -24.86 21.76 18.75
CA LEU A 669 -23.77 21.65 17.79
C LEU A 669 -24.28 21.51 16.36
N ARG A 670 -25.36 20.73 16.18
CA ARG A 670 -25.98 20.54 14.87
C ARG A 670 -26.63 21.82 14.37
N GLU A 671 -27.32 22.57 15.23
CA GLU A 671 -27.90 23.87 14.88
C GLU A 671 -26.82 24.90 14.49
N HIS A 672 -25.71 24.93 15.25
CA HIS A 672 -24.56 25.77 14.94
C HIS A 672 -23.91 25.40 13.60
N CYS A 673 -23.69 24.12 13.32
CA CYS A 673 -23.20 23.68 12.00
C CYS A 673 -24.18 24.03 10.88
N SER A 674 -25.48 23.84 11.09
CA SER A 674 -26.51 24.10 10.07
C SER A 674 -26.62 25.58 9.68
N SER A 675 -26.26 26.49 10.59
CA SER A 675 -26.26 27.93 10.33
C SER A 675 -25.00 28.44 9.63
N HIS A 676 -23.93 27.64 9.58
CA HIS A 676 -22.62 28.06 9.07
C HIS A 676 -22.05 27.18 7.95
N LEU A 677 -22.58 25.97 7.76
CA LEU A 677 -22.09 24.98 6.80
C LEU A 677 -23.22 24.50 5.87
N PRO A 678 -22.88 24.09 4.63
CA PRO A 678 -23.81 23.36 3.78
C PRO A 678 -24.29 22.06 4.42
N THR A 679 -25.52 21.65 4.13
CA THR A 679 -26.19 20.49 4.74
C THR A 679 -25.36 19.19 4.69
N PHE A 680 -24.63 18.96 3.60
CA PHE A 680 -23.83 17.76 3.39
C PHE A 680 -22.52 17.72 4.21
N MET A 681 -22.08 18.87 4.73
CA MET A 681 -20.92 18.98 5.62
C MET A 681 -21.30 18.79 7.09
N ILE A 682 -22.59 18.73 7.42
CA ILE A 682 -23.05 18.56 8.79
C ILE A 682 -22.81 17.10 9.22
N PRO A 683 -22.05 16.85 10.30
CA PRO A 683 -21.83 15.50 10.82
C PRO A 683 -23.14 14.76 11.09
N SER A 684 -23.22 13.50 10.68
CA SER A 684 -24.35 12.61 10.95
C SER A 684 -24.52 12.34 12.45
N MET A 685 -23.40 12.31 13.20
CA MET A 685 -23.38 12.05 14.64
C MET A 685 -22.34 12.93 15.34
N PHE A 686 -22.65 13.37 16.56
CA PHE A 686 -21.72 14.09 17.44
C PHE A 686 -21.47 13.25 18.69
N VAL A 687 -20.21 12.85 18.91
CA VAL A 687 -19.76 12.07 20.06
C VAL A 687 -19.04 13.00 21.03
N VAL A 688 -19.70 13.35 22.13
CA VAL A 688 -19.12 14.20 23.18
C VAL A 688 -18.25 13.34 24.11
N LEU A 689 -16.97 13.69 24.22
CA LEU A 689 -15.99 13.00 25.06
C LEU A 689 -15.45 13.93 26.14
N ASP A 690 -15.22 13.38 27.34
CA ASP A 690 -14.55 14.12 28.42
C ASP A 690 -13.12 14.53 28.03
N ARG A 691 -12.44 13.67 27.26
CA ARG A 691 -11.12 13.92 26.69
C ARG A 691 -10.92 13.14 25.40
N LEU A 692 -10.34 13.77 24.38
CA LEU A 692 -9.90 13.06 23.18
C LEU A 692 -8.70 12.13 23.50
N PRO A 693 -8.69 10.89 22.99
CA PRO A 693 -7.57 9.97 23.19
C PRO A 693 -6.34 10.51 22.48
N LEU A 694 -5.21 10.52 23.16
CA LEU A 694 -3.92 10.95 22.60
C LEU A 694 -2.95 9.77 22.57
N ASN A 695 -2.10 9.72 21.55
CA ASN A 695 -0.97 8.79 21.50
C ASN A 695 0.21 9.34 22.33
N ALA A 696 1.31 8.56 22.39
CA ALA A 696 2.50 8.94 23.16
C ALA A 696 3.15 10.28 22.70
N SER A 697 2.89 10.71 21.46
CA SER A 697 3.37 11.98 20.90
C SER A 697 2.46 13.19 21.19
N GLY A 698 1.35 12.99 21.91
CA GLY A 698 0.39 14.05 22.22
C GLY A 698 -0.55 14.42 21.07
N LYS A 699 -0.56 13.66 19.97
CA LYS A 699 -1.54 13.78 18.86
C LYS A 699 -2.77 12.91 19.14
N ILE A 700 -3.91 13.26 18.55
CA ILE A 700 -5.15 12.46 18.65
C ILE A 700 -4.92 11.07 18.07
N ASP A 701 -5.29 10.05 18.84
CA ASP A 701 -5.18 8.64 18.46
C ASP A 701 -6.51 8.16 17.85
N LEU A 702 -6.56 8.13 16.51
CA LEU A 702 -7.76 7.77 15.74
C LEU A 702 -8.23 6.34 16.01
N GLU A 703 -7.32 5.40 16.26
CA GLU A 703 -7.65 3.98 16.49
C GLU A 703 -8.29 3.75 17.86
N ARG A 704 -8.06 4.67 18.81
CA ARG A 704 -8.65 4.64 20.14
C ARG A 704 -9.95 5.42 20.26
N LEU A 705 -10.44 6.03 19.17
CA LEU A 705 -11.74 6.67 19.17
C LEU A 705 -12.84 5.61 19.35
N PRO A 706 -13.88 5.86 20.17
CA PRO A 706 -14.99 4.93 20.32
C PRO A 706 -15.66 4.70 18.96
N ALA A 707 -15.83 3.44 18.56
CA ALA A 707 -16.49 3.12 17.29
C ALA A 707 -17.92 3.73 17.26
N PRO A 708 -18.30 4.44 16.20
CA PRO A 708 -19.61 5.05 16.12
C PRO A 708 -20.67 3.96 15.96
N ASN A 709 -21.64 3.96 16.86
CA ASN A 709 -22.71 2.98 16.86
C ASN A 709 -24.01 3.65 16.42
N PHE A 710 -24.40 3.43 15.16
CA PHE A 710 -25.65 3.95 14.58
C PHE A 710 -26.89 3.11 14.96
N SER A 711 -26.77 2.16 15.89
CA SER A 711 -27.90 1.33 16.33
C SER A 711 -28.77 2.04 17.36
N LEU A 712 -30.08 1.81 17.35
CA LEU A 712 -31.03 2.28 18.38
C LEU A 712 -30.61 2.01 19.85
N SER A 713 -29.76 1.01 20.09
CA SER A 713 -29.25 0.64 21.42
C SER A 713 -28.10 1.53 21.92
N SER A 714 -27.52 2.40 21.09
CA SER A 714 -26.39 3.28 21.45
C SER A 714 -26.82 4.64 21.99
N VAL A 715 -28.07 5.04 21.75
CA VAL A 715 -28.65 6.26 22.33
C VAL A 715 -28.64 6.08 23.85
N PRO A 716 -27.99 6.97 24.62
CA PRO A 716 -27.81 6.77 26.05
C PRO A 716 -29.16 6.59 26.73
N ALA A 717 -29.29 5.53 27.56
CA ALA A 717 -30.49 5.22 28.35
C ALA A 717 -30.95 6.35 29.31
N ARG A 718 -30.26 7.51 29.31
CA ARG A 718 -30.57 8.72 30.07
C ARG A 718 -31.68 9.56 29.44
N THR A 719 -31.99 9.44 28.14
CA THR A 719 -33.21 10.00 27.58
C THR A 719 -34.37 9.05 27.87
N LYS A 720 -35.26 9.43 28.81
CA LYS A 720 -36.55 8.74 28.97
C LYS A 720 -37.18 8.56 27.59
N TYR A 721 -37.52 7.33 27.24
CA TYR A 721 -38.29 7.07 26.02
C TYR A 721 -39.56 7.93 26.02
N ASP A 722 -39.56 9.00 25.21
CA ASP A 722 -40.71 9.88 25.00
C ASP A 722 -41.49 9.31 23.80
N ALA A 723 -42.56 8.57 24.11
CA ALA A 723 -43.38 7.94 23.09
C ALA A 723 -44.06 8.99 22.18
N PRO A 724 -44.36 8.65 20.91
CA PRO A 724 -45.27 9.45 20.08
C PRO A 724 -46.55 9.82 20.85
N ARG A 725 -46.90 11.11 20.88
CA ARG A 725 -48.02 11.64 21.68
C ARG A 725 -49.29 11.87 20.87
N THR A 726 -49.17 12.00 19.55
CA THR A 726 -50.27 12.26 18.65
C THR A 726 -50.41 11.14 17.62
N GLU A 727 -51.60 11.00 17.04
CA GLU A 727 -51.85 10.04 15.95
C GLU A 727 -50.91 10.30 14.75
N LEU A 728 -50.58 11.56 14.50
CA LEU A 728 -49.65 11.95 13.44
C LEU A 728 -48.21 11.56 13.76
N GLU A 729 -47.75 11.78 15.00
CA GLU A 729 -46.45 11.30 15.46
C GLU A 729 -46.35 9.77 15.40
N GLN A 730 -47.43 9.04 15.72
CA GLN A 730 -47.45 7.58 15.62
C GLN A 730 -47.33 7.11 14.18
N ARG A 731 -48.06 7.73 13.24
CA ARG A 731 -47.94 7.41 11.81
C ARG A 731 -46.54 7.71 11.26
N VAL A 732 -45.93 8.82 11.68
CA VAL A 732 -44.56 9.17 11.31
C VAL A 732 -43.56 8.15 11.88
N HIS A 733 -43.74 7.75 13.14
CA HIS A 733 -42.94 6.72 13.80
C HIS A 733 -42.98 5.39 13.04
N ASP A 734 -44.16 4.96 12.58
CA ASP A 734 -44.32 3.67 11.91
C ASP A 734 -43.61 3.65 10.54
N LEU A 735 -43.69 4.75 9.79
CA LEU A 735 -42.94 4.92 8.53
C LEU A 735 -41.42 4.93 8.75
N TRP A 736 -40.93 5.53 9.84
CA TRP A 736 -39.51 5.46 10.19
C TRP A 736 -39.06 4.04 10.49
N CYS A 737 -39.87 3.28 11.23
CA CYS A 737 -39.56 1.90 11.57
C CYS A 737 -39.47 1.02 10.31
N GLU A 738 -40.32 1.27 9.32
CA GLU A 738 -40.30 0.58 8.03
C GLU A 738 -39.02 0.91 7.24
N ILE A 739 -38.73 2.20 7.06
CA ILE A 739 -37.59 2.67 6.25
C ILE A 739 -36.25 2.30 6.87
N LEU A 740 -36.10 2.46 8.18
CA LEU A 740 -34.87 2.10 8.88
C LEU A 740 -34.74 0.58 9.09
N LYS A 741 -35.72 -0.22 8.61
CA LYS A 741 -35.79 -1.69 8.83
C LYS A 741 -35.70 -2.05 10.32
N THR A 742 -36.38 -1.26 11.15
CA THR A 742 -36.43 -1.37 12.61
C THR A 742 -37.85 -1.63 13.11
N SER A 743 -38.68 -2.31 12.32
CA SER A 743 -40.06 -2.65 12.65
C SER A 743 -40.19 -3.22 14.08
N GLY A 744 -41.03 -2.57 14.89
CA GLY A 744 -41.30 -2.96 16.28
C GLY A 744 -40.34 -2.41 17.34
N LYS A 745 -39.33 -1.60 16.96
CA LYS A 745 -38.46 -0.92 17.94
C LYS A 745 -39.08 0.39 18.43
N LYS A 746 -38.74 0.77 19.67
CA LYS A 746 -39.22 1.99 20.33
C LYS A 746 -38.33 3.18 19.94
N ILE A 747 -38.73 3.96 18.94
CA ILE A 747 -38.04 5.22 18.57
C ILE A 747 -38.69 6.37 19.34
N ALA A 748 -37.92 7.13 20.13
CA ALA A 748 -38.48 8.26 20.86
C ALA A 748 -38.82 9.40 19.90
N ARG A 749 -39.86 10.18 20.20
CA ARG A 749 -40.34 11.23 19.30
C ARG A 749 -39.31 12.34 19.03
N THR A 750 -38.31 12.47 19.88
CA THR A 750 -37.20 13.43 19.80
C THR A 750 -35.91 12.81 19.24
N THR A 751 -35.91 11.53 18.87
CA THR A 751 -34.72 10.89 18.30
C THR A 751 -34.46 11.43 16.89
N ASN A 752 -33.22 11.83 16.63
CA ASN A 752 -32.79 12.29 15.31
C ASN A 752 -32.68 11.11 14.33
N PHE A 753 -33.21 11.26 13.11
CA PHE A 753 -33.21 10.23 12.07
C PHE A 753 -31.80 9.72 11.73
N PHE A 754 -30.83 10.63 11.61
CA PHE A 754 -29.47 10.30 11.19
C PHE A 754 -28.66 9.60 12.30
N ALA A 755 -28.99 9.87 13.56
CA ALA A 755 -28.33 9.26 14.71
C ALA A 755 -28.63 7.75 14.85
N ILE A 756 -29.70 7.26 14.21
CA ILE A 756 -30.14 5.86 14.27
C ILE A 756 -29.95 5.12 12.94
N GLY A 757 -28.98 5.54 12.13
CA GLY A 757 -28.61 4.89 10.86
C GLY A 757 -29.38 5.40 9.65
N GLY A 758 -30.17 6.47 9.81
CA GLY A 758 -30.72 7.21 8.69
C GLY A 758 -29.63 7.92 7.88
N HIS A 759 -29.80 7.99 6.57
CA HIS A 759 -28.95 8.77 5.66
C HIS A 759 -29.83 9.39 4.57
N SER A 760 -29.26 10.27 3.76
CA SER A 760 -30.01 11.07 2.77
C SER A 760 -30.89 10.23 1.83
N LEU A 761 -30.45 9.03 1.44
CA LEU A 761 -31.23 8.12 0.59
C LEU A 761 -32.50 7.60 1.29
N LEU A 762 -32.36 7.11 2.53
CA LEU A 762 -33.50 6.67 3.35
C LEU A 762 -34.43 7.84 3.67
N PHE A 763 -33.87 9.04 3.83
CA PHE A 763 -34.65 10.25 4.08
C PHE A 763 -35.50 10.66 2.87
N VAL A 764 -34.97 10.53 1.66
CA VAL A 764 -35.73 10.79 0.41
C VAL A 764 -36.87 9.78 0.25
N GLN A 765 -36.63 8.50 0.55
CA GLN A 765 -37.70 7.49 0.58
C GLN A 765 -38.77 7.86 1.59
N LEU A 766 -38.36 8.31 2.78
CA LEU A 766 -39.27 8.72 3.84
C LEU A 766 -40.11 9.92 3.46
N TYR A 767 -39.49 10.91 2.83
CA TYR A 767 -40.19 12.09 2.34
C TYR A 767 -41.25 11.74 1.29
N TYR A 768 -41.00 10.75 0.45
CA TYR A 768 -41.98 10.25 -0.50
C TYR A 768 -43.13 9.49 0.13
N ASP A 769 -42.80 8.63 1.10
CA ASP A 769 -43.81 7.94 1.86
C ASP A 769 -44.69 8.97 2.56
N TYR A 770 -44.13 10.11 2.99
CA TYR A 770 -44.92 11.21 3.49
C TYR A 770 -45.85 11.80 2.43
N GLN A 771 -45.35 12.13 1.23
CA GLN A 771 -46.19 12.66 0.16
C GLN A 771 -47.35 11.73 -0.18
N SER A 772 -47.08 10.42 -0.25
CA SER A 772 -48.08 9.39 -0.55
C SER A 772 -49.09 9.20 0.59
N ASN A 773 -48.60 9.07 1.83
CA ASN A 773 -49.45 8.77 3.00
C ASN A 773 -50.21 9.99 3.55
N PHE A 774 -49.68 11.19 3.37
CA PHE A 774 -50.26 12.44 3.86
C PHE A 774 -50.83 13.35 2.76
N ARG A 775 -50.65 12.99 1.48
CA ARG A 775 -51.25 13.61 0.28
C ARG A 775 -50.95 15.11 0.18
N PHE A 776 -49.67 15.45 0.06
CA PHE A 776 -49.23 16.82 -0.21
C PHE A 776 -48.25 16.92 -1.37
N ASP A 777 -48.23 18.09 -2.01
CA ASP A 777 -47.35 18.43 -3.13
C ASP A 777 -45.99 18.95 -2.60
N SER A 778 -44.88 18.59 -3.26
CA SER A 778 -43.53 19.12 -2.95
C SER A 778 -43.41 20.63 -3.18
N GLN A 779 -44.33 21.22 -3.94
CA GLN A 779 -44.45 22.68 -4.07
C GLN A 779 -45.00 23.36 -2.80
N ILE A 780 -45.62 22.61 -1.87
CA ILE A 780 -46.24 23.15 -0.64
C ILE A 780 -45.25 23.14 0.54
N ILE A 781 -44.51 22.04 0.72
CA ILE A 781 -43.38 21.96 1.66
C ILE A 781 -42.27 21.20 0.96
N SER A 782 -41.06 21.77 0.90
CA SER A 782 -39.89 21.11 0.32
C SER A 782 -39.26 20.10 1.31
N ILE A 783 -38.30 19.30 0.86
CA ILE A 783 -37.60 18.32 1.73
C ILE A 783 -36.68 18.98 2.78
N ALA A 784 -36.22 20.22 2.52
CA ALA A 784 -35.20 20.88 3.34
C ALA A 784 -35.60 21.11 4.82
N PRO A 785 -36.83 21.58 5.15
CA PRO A 785 -37.28 21.71 6.54
C PRO A 785 -37.28 20.37 7.30
N PHE A 786 -37.58 19.26 6.62
CA PHE A 786 -37.53 17.93 7.23
C PHE A 786 -36.08 17.53 7.53
N LEU A 787 -35.13 17.79 6.62
CA LEU A 787 -33.71 17.52 6.83
C LEU A 787 -33.13 18.31 8.03
N LEU A 788 -33.53 19.57 8.17
CA LEU A 788 -33.09 20.45 9.26
C LEU A 788 -33.67 20.03 10.62
N HIS A 789 -34.92 19.56 10.64
CA HIS A 789 -35.62 19.16 11.85
C HIS A 789 -35.97 17.68 11.81
N ALA A 790 -34.94 16.84 11.79
CA ALA A 790 -35.06 15.41 11.55
C ALA A 790 -35.49 14.59 12.79
N THR A 791 -36.58 14.98 13.47
CA THR A 791 -37.21 14.19 14.55
C THR A 791 -38.67 13.83 14.20
N ILE A 792 -39.22 12.78 14.82
CA ILE A 792 -40.62 12.38 14.63
C ILE A 792 -41.57 13.52 15.02
N ALA A 793 -41.30 14.22 16.13
CA ALA A 793 -42.11 15.33 16.61
C ALA A 793 -42.10 16.51 15.62
N ASP A 794 -40.93 16.85 15.08
CA ASP A 794 -40.79 17.95 14.13
C ASP A 794 -41.40 17.62 12.76
N HIS A 795 -41.16 16.41 12.26
CA HIS A 795 -41.79 15.92 11.03
C HIS A 795 -43.31 15.92 11.15
N ALA A 796 -43.86 15.46 12.28
CA ALA A 796 -45.29 15.53 12.53
C ALA A 796 -45.81 16.97 12.56
N LYS A 797 -45.06 17.90 13.17
CA LYS A 797 -45.42 19.34 13.18
C LYS A 797 -45.45 19.93 11.77
N LEU A 798 -44.44 19.65 10.94
CA LEU A 798 -44.37 20.07 9.53
C LEU A 798 -45.50 19.45 8.70
N LEU A 799 -45.79 18.17 8.89
CA LEU A 799 -46.90 17.51 8.19
C LEU A 799 -48.27 18.04 8.62
N ASN A 800 -48.41 18.46 9.88
CA ASN A 800 -49.66 19.04 10.39
C ASN A 800 -49.94 20.41 9.74
N THR A 801 -48.90 21.18 9.40
CA THR A 801 -49.09 22.47 8.70
C THR A 801 -49.70 22.31 7.30
N VAL A 802 -49.57 21.15 6.66
CA VAL A 802 -50.09 20.92 5.31
C VAL A 802 -51.59 20.55 5.28
N LYS A 803 -52.11 19.93 6.35
CA LYS A 803 -53.53 19.55 6.43
C LYS A 803 -54.49 20.75 6.38
N PHE A 804 -54.01 21.98 6.58
CA PHE A 804 -54.82 23.20 6.53
C PHE A 804 -54.98 23.79 5.11
N SER A 805 -54.20 23.38 4.11
CA SER A 805 -54.36 23.80 2.72
C SER A 805 -55.06 22.72 1.90
N GLY A 806 -56.37 22.61 2.05
CA GLY A 806 -57.18 21.64 1.30
C GLY A 806 -57.18 21.90 -0.20
N ILE A 807 -56.43 21.11 -0.98
CA ILE A 807 -56.57 21.01 -2.43
C ILE A 807 -56.57 19.53 -2.83
N LYS A 808 -57.61 19.12 -3.54
CA LYS A 808 -57.75 17.80 -4.16
C LYS A 808 -56.87 17.74 -5.41
N SER A 809 -55.99 16.74 -5.54
CA SER A 809 -55.44 16.34 -6.85
C SER A 809 -55.98 14.96 -7.23
N GLU A 810 -56.70 14.91 -8.35
CA GLU A 810 -57.13 13.68 -9.04
C GLU A 810 -56.11 13.35 -10.13
N VAL A 811 -54.95 12.76 -9.82
CA VAL A 811 -54.18 11.97 -10.82
C VAL A 811 -53.26 10.97 -10.10
N TRP A 812 -53.75 9.80 -9.69
CA TRP A 812 -52.90 8.62 -9.46
C TRP A 812 -53.69 7.34 -9.72
N ASN A 813 -53.53 6.77 -10.92
CA ASN A 813 -53.82 5.36 -11.15
C ASN A 813 -52.60 4.70 -11.81
N THR A 814 -52.09 3.68 -11.10
CA THR A 814 -51.32 2.51 -11.55
C THR A 814 -49.91 2.67 -12.16
N LEU A 815 -48.90 2.45 -11.31
CA LEU A 815 -47.67 1.72 -11.63
C LEU A 815 -47.46 0.69 -10.50
N HIS A 816 -47.78 -0.58 -10.77
CA HIS A 816 -47.37 -1.68 -9.90
C HIS A 816 -45.90 -1.99 -10.20
N ILE A 817 -45.03 -1.80 -9.22
CA ILE A 817 -43.62 -2.22 -9.24
C ILE A 817 -43.58 -3.50 -8.42
N ASP A 818 -43.19 -4.62 -9.05
CA ASP A 818 -43.00 -5.90 -8.37
C ASP A 818 -42.00 -5.77 -7.22
N GLU A 819 -42.36 -6.37 -6.10
CA GLU A 819 -41.64 -6.35 -4.82
C GLU A 819 -40.22 -6.91 -4.98
N GLY A 820 -39.21 -6.08 -4.68
CA GLY A 820 -37.84 -6.58 -4.53
C GLY A 820 -36.71 -5.56 -4.58
N ASN A 821 -36.91 -4.32 -5.04
CA ASN A 821 -35.83 -3.32 -5.07
C ASN A 821 -36.35 -1.91 -4.74
N ASN A 822 -35.76 -1.29 -3.71
CA ASN A 822 -36.11 0.04 -3.23
C ASN A 822 -35.59 1.11 -4.21
N LEU A 823 -36.51 1.85 -4.84
CA LEU A 823 -36.18 2.98 -5.71
C LEU A 823 -36.20 4.33 -4.95
N SER A 824 -35.56 5.38 -5.48
CA SER A 824 -35.54 6.76 -4.95
C SER A 824 -36.31 7.76 -5.84
N TYR A 825 -36.49 9.00 -5.37
CA TYR A 825 -37.26 10.08 -6.04
C TYR A 825 -36.91 10.37 -7.46
N GLU A 826 -35.64 10.52 -7.71
CA GLU A 826 -35.13 10.83 -9.03
C GLU A 826 -35.21 9.61 -9.97
N GLN A 827 -35.30 8.39 -9.43
CA GLN A 827 -35.40 7.15 -10.22
C GLN A 827 -36.79 6.96 -10.83
N PHE A 828 -37.86 7.34 -10.11
CA PHE A 828 -39.24 7.25 -10.62
C PHE A 828 -39.57 8.37 -11.62
N GLU A 829 -39.13 9.61 -11.36
CA GLU A 829 -39.40 10.76 -12.25
C GLU A 829 -38.64 10.66 -13.58
N ARG A 830 -37.46 10.03 -13.62
CA ARG A 830 -36.76 9.72 -14.88
C ARG A 830 -37.42 8.61 -15.70
N ILE A 831 -38.05 7.61 -15.06
CA ILE A 831 -38.82 6.59 -15.79
C ILE A 831 -40.02 7.24 -16.49
N LYS A 832 -40.71 8.18 -15.82
CA LYS A 832 -41.77 8.99 -16.47
C LYS A 832 -41.27 9.83 -17.65
N PHE A 833 -40.07 10.42 -17.55
CA PHE A 833 -39.50 11.25 -18.61
C PHE A 833 -39.00 10.42 -19.81
N ILE A 834 -38.36 9.28 -19.57
CA ILE A 834 -37.87 8.37 -20.61
C ILE A 834 -39.03 7.65 -21.31
N HIS A 835 -40.14 7.31 -20.62
CA HIS A 835 -41.30 6.70 -21.29
C HIS A 835 -42.08 7.67 -22.20
N LYS A 836 -41.78 8.96 -22.14
CA LYS A 836 -42.42 10.02 -22.94
C LYS A 836 -41.68 10.31 -24.26
N PHE A 837 -40.50 9.73 -24.48
CA PHE A 837 -39.72 9.77 -25.73
C PHE A 837 -39.44 8.34 -26.21
#